data_AF-A0AAV7HYC0-F1
#
_entry.id   AF-A0AAV7HYC0-F1
#
_cell.length_a   1.000
_cell.length_b   1.000
_cell.length_c   1.000
_cell.angle_alpha   90.00
_cell.angle_beta   90.00
_cell.angle_gamma   90.00
#
_symmetry.space_group_name_H-M   'P 1'
#
loop_
_entity.id
_entity.type
_entity.pdbx_description
1 polymer ?
#
loop_
_entity_poly.entity_id
_entity_poly.type
_entity_poly.pdbx_seq_one_letter_code
_entity_poly.pdbx_strand_id
1 'polypeptide(L)'
;MTQIVAWSLVSTLLKNNLKTGICRFIKHYNTTNVSCLSNPNLIKKINSKLPGKISAGTKKTNAENEQKIPEISIAHAKAALALVKTLDVTRDNALSVVSKYKSFEKLSRVTIVRNYCVLRDADVDKSTLRVHMYALANTTKNLMTKINYINDMKLEINAAIPLLQLPMDKLKKMKINTEDDRAVVPDFNNRVEYLASNFECSLEEMCSILVKNQFMLPIRMKRIKNVTELLIVEGMPGENIKNDLHIYKFSLEKIKERIDRAKEVGIESLKPWIIRCPPESLDNIEEKKINKMNLLKPHGKLENYISSYFNCDRDLVEGLVKRDPSLLKINVKNLNIISTVDKRGYRTLIRGLVLPSEICDKIIEFAQKCDSTARIDDGFINIFADTTATRLKNVKINHSNILDTSVAVLANHQLLHLSFNDCCDLTKSSIEFINNNSKHLQSLSFRSCPQIYPTDLTGVIDPSPINYCKRGYLFNAPNLKHLALEHVQIAPEHYVILLSGLSNLTHLDLSNAVNIGNFEFVSSTPNLVSLCLYNVKVNENPSAFVANVIQLKKLRHLDISHANHKNAFFHKPNQVLSDLVEGLPNLTSLDIGGTNLDGRGVAERPLISNSTKVYAMCDIQGLACRVNNPLQFLGLYGTHGEACRRYDIPAKIIAGNANDEQILIAARVCMDNKQDLLQKVLNDLYHVFRYESCERMDQALYIVLEAMEKHLNERHIQISGSATLFYIVKTKEKSVLVSKMKRRIIGALLAGMNAHKDEETMMRNGCLALCQFRIPQDVMWNYETLVKVLLHSTRHAESEGFVQRIGIYLLNSLACQVEGKKKRLLGNLGCVETMLELVRYRVECELHDDVLEVAWSTMWNMTDETPINCQRFLDEQGMRLFLKCVEKYPSKEELLRNMMGLLGNVAEVDYLRPHLMQQQYVSVFSNLLEYDRDGIEVSYNATGILAHMASDGVEAWTIDQPTRNEVLERMVEAIERWNLSSQRNINYRSFLPLLRLLDVYHTPQCQHWAVWALANLTQVYPTKYCSLVESEGGIDKLKKLLDDDRPYNRIKDLALSVIINCGPNKIHGDQQETLQSSSEYSLDD
;
A
#
# COMPACT_ATOMS: atom_id res chain seq x y z
N MET A 1 -4.18 11.46 4.59
CA MET A 1 -3.16 11.70 3.54
C MET A 1 -2.25 12.91 3.82
N THR A 2 -2.39 13.58 4.98
CA THR A 2 -1.75 14.81 5.50
C THR A 2 -0.22 14.82 5.63
N GLN A 3 0.48 13.76 5.23
CA GLN A 3 1.85 13.49 5.68
C GLN A 3 2.87 13.17 4.56
N ILE A 4 2.44 13.03 3.30
CA ILE A 4 3.31 12.58 2.20
C ILE A 4 4.34 13.66 1.83
N VAL A 5 4.00 14.95 1.88
CA VAL A 5 4.89 15.99 1.36
C VAL A 5 5.89 16.52 2.40
N ALA A 6 5.57 16.49 3.69
CA ALA A 6 6.47 16.97 4.75
C ALA A 6 7.82 16.23 4.70
N TRP A 7 7.78 14.94 4.39
CA TRP A 7 8.95 14.09 4.25
C TRP A 7 9.75 14.27 2.94
N SER A 8 9.09 14.67 1.85
CA SER A 8 9.74 14.94 0.56
C SER A 8 10.61 16.21 0.62
N LEU A 9 10.10 17.26 1.28
CA LEU A 9 10.80 18.52 1.49
C LEU A 9 12.04 18.32 2.36
N VAL A 10 11.88 17.56 3.44
CA VAL A 10 12.93 17.21 4.41
C VAL A 10 14.02 16.34 3.78
N SER A 11 13.66 15.30 3.02
CA SER A 11 14.64 14.42 2.37
C SER A 11 15.52 15.15 1.35
N THR A 12 14.97 16.15 0.67
CA THR A 12 15.69 16.93 -0.36
C THR A 12 16.53 18.04 0.26
N LEU A 13 16.05 18.68 1.33
CA LEU A 13 16.83 19.60 2.18
C LEU A 13 18.11 18.93 2.73
N LEU A 14 18.05 17.63 3.02
CA LEU A 14 19.17 16.86 3.53
C LEU A 14 20.17 16.39 2.46
N LYS A 15 19.73 16.14 1.21
CA LYS A 15 20.64 15.76 0.11
C LYS A 15 21.59 16.89 -0.33
N ASN A 16 21.17 18.15 -0.18
CA ASN A 16 21.98 19.32 -0.57
C ASN A 16 22.90 19.86 0.55
N ASN A 17 22.91 19.24 1.74
CA ASN A 17 23.80 19.63 2.86
C ASN A 17 25.30 19.41 2.58
N LEU A 18 25.67 18.72 1.50
CA LEU A 18 27.07 18.50 1.14
C LEU A 18 27.74 19.71 0.44
N LYS A 19 26.99 20.72 -0.05
CA LYS A 19 27.61 21.85 -0.79
C LYS A 19 27.04 23.26 -0.56
N THR A 20 25.84 23.43 -0.02
CA THR A 20 25.24 24.78 0.06
C THR A 20 24.84 25.17 1.48
N GLY A 21 25.77 25.83 2.19
CA GLY A 21 25.59 26.89 3.21
C GLY A 21 24.29 27.11 4.01
N ILE A 22 23.43 26.11 4.22
CA ILE A 22 22.15 26.23 4.93
C ILE A 22 22.32 26.43 6.44
N CYS A 23 23.52 26.22 6.98
CA CYS A 23 23.87 26.69 8.33
C CYS A 23 23.60 28.20 8.54
N ARG A 24 23.55 29.02 7.48
CA ARG A 24 23.16 30.44 7.61
C ARG A 24 21.64 30.67 7.65
N PHE A 25 20.84 29.83 7.00
CA PHE A 25 19.40 30.03 6.89
C PHE A 25 18.68 29.77 8.23
N ILE A 26 19.04 28.69 8.93
CA ILE A 26 18.49 28.36 10.25
C ILE A 26 19.03 29.30 11.34
N LYS A 27 20.25 29.83 11.17
CA LYS A 27 20.87 30.75 12.14
C LYS A 27 20.37 32.19 12.03
N HIS A 28 19.83 32.61 10.89
CA HIS A 28 19.24 33.95 10.71
C HIS A 28 17.74 34.02 11.03
N TYR A 29 16.99 32.92 10.90
CA TYR A 29 15.56 32.93 11.23
C TYR A 29 15.27 32.94 12.74
N ASN A 30 16.26 32.57 13.57
CA ASN A 30 16.17 32.61 15.04
C ASN A 30 16.73 33.90 15.67
N THR A 31 17.08 34.91 14.86
CA THR A 31 17.63 36.18 15.37
C THR A 31 17.01 37.39 14.68
N THR A 32 15.70 37.56 14.82
CA THR A 32 15.07 38.89 14.76
C THR A 32 14.73 39.32 16.18
N ASN A 33 15.78 39.52 16.98
CA ASN A 33 15.85 40.51 18.03
C ASN A 33 17.29 40.53 18.57
N VAL A 34 17.76 41.72 18.89
CA VAL A 34 19.09 42.12 19.39
C VAL A 34 20.07 42.60 18.32
N SER A 35 20.24 43.92 18.41
CA SER A 35 21.14 44.86 17.76
C SER A 35 22.64 44.59 17.92
N CYS A 36 23.39 45.08 16.92
CA CYS A 36 24.78 45.58 17.01
C CYS A 36 25.88 44.61 17.43
N LEU A 37 26.80 44.32 16.49
CA LEU A 37 28.21 44.74 16.61
C LEU A 37 28.96 44.45 15.30
N SER A 38 29.54 45.52 14.79
CA SER A 38 30.43 45.65 13.65
C SER A 38 31.85 45.19 14.01
N ASN A 39 32.48 44.37 13.16
CA ASN A 39 33.96 44.36 13.05
C ASN A 39 34.42 43.86 11.65
N PRO A 40 34.95 44.74 10.78
CA PRO A 40 35.28 44.42 9.38
C PRO A 40 36.74 44.00 9.15
N ASN A 41 37.29 43.07 9.93
CA ASN A 41 38.74 42.73 9.86
C ASN A 41 39.13 41.27 9.58
N LEU A 42 38.25 40.42 9.02
CA LEU A 42 38.63 39.04 8.66
C LEU A 42 38.40 38.67 7.19
N ILE A 43 38.59 39.62 6.28
CA ILE A 43 38.70 39.39 4.83
C ILE A 43 39.98 40.06 4.33
N LYS A 44 41.16 39.44 4.58
CA LYS A 44 42.40 39.65 3.79
C LYS A 44 43.60 38.81 4.24
N LYS A 45 43.42 37.53 4.56
CA LYS A 45 44.56 36.58 4.56
C LYS A 45 44.10 35.19 4.17
N ILE A 46 44.88 34.58 3.28
CA ILE A 46 44.75 33.24 2.71
C ILE A 46 44.02 33.22 1.35
N ASN A 47 44.59 33.96 0.40
CA ASN A 47 44.75 33.51 -0.99
C ASN A 47 46.24 33.67 -1.32
N SER A 48 47.03 32.58 -1.20
CA SER A 48 48.27 32.32 -1.94
C SER A 48 49.02 31.14 -1.32
N LYS A 49 48.98 29.98 -2.00
CA LYS A 49 50.15 29.16 -2.41
C LYS A 49 49.69 27.75 -2.80
N LEU A 50 49.86 27.46 -4.10
CA LEU A 50 49.95 26.14 -4.72
C LEU A 50 51.21 25.39 -4.22
N PRO A 51 51.27 24.04 -4.26
CA PRO A 51 51.50 23.25 -5.51
C PRO A 51 50.54 22.04 -5.63
N GLY A 52 50.30 21.36 -6.75
CA GLY A 52 51.06 21.19 -8.00
C GLY A 52 51.44 19.71 -8.20
N LYS A 53 50.58 18.94 -8.90
CA LYS A 53 50.76 17.62 -9.57
C LYS A 53 51.32 16.40 -8.79
N ILE A 54 50.65 15.24 -8.92
CA ILE A 54 51.11 13.99 -9.58
C ILE A 54 49.93 13.00 -9.69
N SER A 55 49.91 12.26 -10.80
CA SER A 55 48.91 11.31 -11.28
C SER A 55 49.01 9.88 -10.71
N ALA A 56 47.86 9.21 -10.71
CA ALA A 56 47.59 7.78 -10.96
C ALA A 56 48.29 6.70 -10.10
N GLY A 57 47.48 5.83 -9.47
CA GLY A 57 47.94 4.61 -8.79
C GLY A 57 46.84 3.86 -8.05
N THR A 58 45.98 3.19 -8.82
CA THR A 58 45.35 1.87 -8.57
C THR A 58 45.21 1.38 -7.12
N LYS A 59 43.95 1.29 -6.64
CA LYS A 59 43.60 0.47 -5.46
C LYS A 59 43.72 -1.02 -5.81
N LYS A 60 44.65 -1.68 -5.12
CA LYS A 60 44.70 -3.13 -4.92
C LYS A 60 43.39 -3.60 -4.28
N THR A 61 42.77 -4.59 -4.92
CA THR A 61 41.94 -5.60 -4.26
C THR A 61 42.80 -6.79 -3.87
N ASN A 62 42.20 -7.63 -3.02
CA ASN A 62 42.47 -9.05 -2.73
C ASN A 62 43.27 -9.28 -1.45
N ALA A 63 43.02 -10.33 -0.67
CA ALA A 63 41.93 -11.31 -0.52
C ALA A 63 42.52 -12.30 0.48
N GLU A 64 41.80 -12.64 1.55
CA GLU A 64 41.93 -13.98 2.11
C GLU A 64 41.23 -14.91 1.11
N ASN A 65 42.02 -15.69 0.39
CA ASN A 65 41.65 -16.96 -0.20
C ASN A 65 42.93 -17.64 -0.69
N GLU A 66 43.33 -18.67 0.04
CA GLU A 66 44.32 -19.64 -0.41
C GLU A 66 43.88 -20.24 -1.75
N GLN A 67 44.58 -19.88 -2.82
CA GLN A 67 44.50 -20.57 -4.10
C GLN A 67 45.88 -21.06 -4.50
N LYS A 68 45.98 -22.39 -4.57
CA LYS A 68 47.06 -23.15 -5.20
C LYS A 68 47.61 -22.45 -6.43
N ILE A 69 48.92 -22.27 -6.48
CA ILE A 69 49.66 -21.90 -7.69
C ILE A 69 49.38 -23.00 -8.73
N PRO A 70 48.76 -22.69 -9.89
CA PRO A 70 48.61 -23.67 -10.95
C PRO A 70 49.98 -23.86 -11.61
N GLU A 71 50.47 -25.10 -11.69
CA GLU A 71 51.64 -25.45 -12.49
C GLU A 71 51.41 -24.99 -13.94
N ILE A 72 52.10 -23.93 -14.34
CA ILE A 72 52.03 -23.39 -15.71
C ILE A 72 52.70 -24.41 -16.63
N SER A 73 51.94 -25.02 -17.54
CA SER A 73 52.50 -26.00 -18.47
C SER A 73 53.60 -25.36 -19.34
N ILE A 74 54.61 -26.14 -19.73
CA ILE A 74 55.73 -25.66 -20.57
C ILE A 74 55.21 -25.01 -21.88
N ALA A 75 54.08 -25.49 -22.42
CA ALA A 75 53.44 -24.92 -23.59
C ALA A 75 52.89 -23.50 -23.35
N HIS A 76 52.26 -23.25 -22.19
CA HIS A 76 51.78 -21.92 -21.79
C HIS A 76 52.91 -20.89 -21.72
N ALA A 77 54.01 -21.23 -21.04
CA ALA A 77 55.14 -20.32 -20.90
C ALA A 77 55.81 -20.01 -22.25
N LYS A 78 55.90 -21.00 -23.15
CA LYS A 78 56.44 -20.83 -24.51
C LYS A 78 55.56 -19.94 -25.37
N ALA A 79 54.23 -20.07 -25.30
CA ALA A 79 53.30 -19.21 -26.03
C ALA A 79 53.36 -17.76 -25.52
N ALA A 80 53.39 -17.54 -24.21
CA ALA A 80 53.52 -16.20 -23.62
C ALA A 80 54.84 -15.53 -24.03
N LEU A 81 55.95 -16.27 -24.03
CA LEU A 81 57.25 -15.76 -24.51
C LEU A 81 57.22 -15.39 -25.99
N ALA A 82 56.49 -16.15 -26.82
CA ALA A 82 56.30 -15.82 -28.23
C ALA A 82 55.55 -14.48 -28.39
N LEU A 83 54.49 -14.24 -27.62
CA LEU A 83 53.74 -12.97 -27.64
C LEU A 83 54.60 -11.79 -27.19
N VAL A 84 55.35 -11.92 -26.08
CA VAL A 84 56.27 -10.89 -25.58
C VAL A 84 57.26 -10.47 -26.66
N LYS A 85 57.92 -11.45 -27.30
CA LYS A 85 58.93 -11.17 -28.34
C LYS A 85 58.34 -10.59 -29.63
N THR A 86 57.10 -10.96 -29.97
CA THR A 86 56.49 -10.59 -31.26
C THR A 86 55.81 -9.22 -31.18
N LEU A 87 55.10 -8.95 -30.08
CA LEU A 87 54.27 -7.75 -29.93
C LEU A 87 54.89 -6.68 -29.04
N ASP A 88 55.99 -6.99 -28.36
CA ASP A 88 56.65 -6.07 -27.41
C ASP A 88 55.67 -5.64 -26.32
N VAL A 89 55.14 -6.65 -25.61
CA VAL A 89 54.20 -6.53 -24.49
C VAL A 89 54.82 -7.10 -23.22
N THR A 90 54.38 -6.64 -22.05
CA THR A 90 54.86 -7.17 -20.77
C THR A 90 54.54 -8.64 -20.61
N ARG A 91 55.40 -9.38 -19.90
CA ARG A 91 55.21 -10.80 -19.57
C ARG A 91 53.86 -11.07 -18.92
N ASP A 92 53.42 -10.21 -18.01
CA ASP A 92 52.17 -10.39 -17.26
C ASP A 92 50.94 -10.26 -18.18
N ASN A 93 50.91 -9.24 -19.05
CA ASN A 93 49.85 -9.10 -20.06
C ASN A 93 49.78 -10.32 -20.99
N ALA A 94 50.94 -10.83 -21.45
CA ALA A 94 50.99 -12.01 -22.32
C ALA A 94 50.51 -13.28 -21.58
N LEU A 95 50.93 -13.49 -20.34
CA LEU A 95 50.48 -14.62 -19.51
C LEU A 95 48.97 -14.56 -19.24
N SER A 96 48.43 -13.37 -18.96
CA SER A 96 47.00 -13.17 -18.74
C SER A 96 46.15 -13.46 -19.97
N VAL A 97 46.66 -13.20 -21.18
CA VAL A 97 45.95 -13.54 -22.42
C VAL A 97 46.04 -15.03 -22.72
N VAL A 98 47.23 -15.64 -22.57
CA VAL A 98 47.40 -17.08 -22.83
C VAL A 98 46.56 -17.92 -21.89
N SER A 99 46.44 -17.53 -20.61
CA SER A 99 45.58 -18.23 -19.64
C SER A 99 44.09 -18.13 -20.00
N LYS A 100 43.67 -16.98 -20.54
CA LYS A 100 42.28 -16.75 -20.97
C LYS A 100 41.93 -17.49 -22.27
N TYR A 101 42.88 -17.67 -23.18
CA TYR A 101 42.67 -18.27 -24.51
C TYR A 101 43.49 -19.55 -24.68
N LYS A 102 42.98 -20.67 -24.12
CA LYS A 102 43.64 -21.99 -24.11
C LYS A 102 44.09 -22.53 -25.48
N SER A 103 43.52 -22.02 -26.58
CA SER A 103 43.96 -22.32 -27.94
C SER A 103 45.47 -22.13 -28.14
N PHE A 104 46.09 -21.18 -27.42
CA PHE A 104 47.53 -20.96 -27.45
C PHE A 104 48.37 -22.16 -27.02
N GLU A 105 47.86 -23.01 -26.12
CA GLU A 105 48.57 -24.21 -25.65
C GLU A 105 48.81 -25.24 -26.77
N LYS A 106 47.96 -25.20 -27.80
CA LYS A 106 47.99 -26.11 -28.95
C LYS A 106 48.81 -25.54 -30.12
N LEU A 107 49.35 -24.33 -30.00
CA LEU A 107 50.07 -23.65 -31.07
C LEU A 107 51.58 -23.68 -30.81
N SER A 108 52.36 -23.97 -31.85
CA SER A 108 53.81 -23.83 -31.78
C SER A 108 54.21 -22.34 -31.78
N ARG A 109 55.38 -22.02 -31.22
CA ARG A 109 55.96 -20.67 -31.33
C ARG A 109 56.07 -20.19 -32.77
N VAL A 110 56.42 -21.10 -33.69
CA VAL A 110 56.51 -20.81 -35.13
C VAL A 110 55.15 -20.41 -35.69
N THR A 111 54.08 -21.10 -35.29
CA THR A 111 52.71 -20.78 -35.71
C THR A 111 52.27 -19.40 -35.21
N ILE A 112 52.58 -19.03 -33.96
CA ILE A 112 52.23 -17.71 -33.40
C ILE A 112 52.95 -16.58 -34.17
N VAL A 113 54.24 -16.74 -34.47
CA VAL A 113 55.00 -15.77 -35.28
C VAL A 113 54.47 -15.71 -36.70
N ARG A 114 54.17 -16.86 -37.32
CA ARG A 114 53.58 -16.91 -38.66
C ARG A 114 52.21 -16.24 -38.71
N ASN A 115 51.37 -16.41 -37.70
CA ASN A 115 50.08 -15.73 -37.59
C ASN A 115 50.24 -14.22 -37.46
N TYR A 116 51.28 -13.76 -36.76
CA TYR A 116 51.61 -12.34 -36.69
C TYR A 116 51.99 -11.80 -38.07
N CYS A 117 52.85 -12.49 -38.82
CA CYS A 117 53.17 -12.11 -40.20
C CYS A 117 51.91 -12.05 -41.06
N VAL A 118 51.04 -13.08 -41.02
CA VAL A 118 49.78 -13.10 -41.77
C VAL A 118 48.88 -11.90 -41.44
N LEU A 119 48.77 -11.49 -40.18
CA LEU A 119 47.98 -10.31 -39.80
C LEU A 119 48.65 -9.00 -40.24
N ARG A 120 49.99 -8.94 -40.21
CA ARG A 120 50.75 -7.79 -40.71
C ARG A 120 50.66 -7.63 -42.23
N ASP A 121 50.70 -8.75 -42.97
CA ASP A 121 50.54 -8.79 -44.42
C ASP A 121 49.11 -8.44 -44.85
N ALA A 122 48.14 -8.59 -43.95
CA ALA A 122 46.75 -8.15 -44.11
C ALA A 122 46.50 -6.72 -43.58
N ASP A 123 47.55 -5.90 -43.44
CA ASP A 123 47.49 -4.50 -42.99
C ASP A 123 46.92 -4.26 -41.57
N VAL A 124 47.05 -5.25 -40.67
CA VAL A 124 46.65 -5.07 -39.26
C VAL A 124 47.77 -4.42 -38.46
N ASP A 125 47.48 -3.28 -37.84
CA ASP A 125 48.40 -2.50 -37.04
C ASP A 125 48.98 -3.24 -35.83
N LYS A 126 50.27 -3.02 -35.57
CA LYS A 126 50.96 -3.62 -34.42
C LYS A 126 50.35 -3.13 -33.11
N SER A 127 49.88 -1.87 -33.06
CA SER A 127 49.11 -1.30 -31.94
C SER A 127 47.78 -2.05 -31.73
N THR A 128 47.02 -2.33 -32.79
CA THR A 128 45.79 -3.13 -32.75
C THR A 128 46.04 -4.53 -32.19
N LEU A 129 47.12 -5.19 -32.62
CA LEU A 129 47.50 -6.53 -32.14
C LEU A 129 47.97 -6.54 -30.68
N ARG A 130 48.52 -5.43 -30.16
CA ARG A 130 48.84 -5.30 -28.73
C ARG A 130 47.58 -5.29 -27.86
N VAL A 131 46.47 -4.74 -28.38
CA VAL A 131 45.17 -4.74 -27.70
C VAL A 131 44.48 -6.10 -27.87
N HIS A 132 44.48 -6.65 -29.08
CA HIS A 132 43.78 -7.88 -29.46
C HIS A 132 44.70 -9.08 -29.63
N MET A 133 45.59 -9.32 -28.66
CA MET A 133 46.60 -10.38 -28.70
C MET A 133 46.03 -11.78 -29.00
N TYR A 134 44.77 -12.02 -28.61
CA TYR A 134 44.06 -13.28 -28.85
C TYR A 134 43.86 -13.60 -30.34
N ALA A 135 43.96 -12.62 -31.26
CA ALA A 135 43.83 -12.85 -32.69
C ALA A 135 44.86 -13.89 -33.21
N LEU A 136 46.03 -13.95 -32.56
CA LEU A 136 47.10 -14.90 -32.86
C LEU A 136 46.78 -16.34 -32.43
N ALA A 137 45.71 -16.56 -31.65
CA ALA A 137 45.30 -17.86 -31.11
C ALA A 137 44.52 -18.74 -32.10
N ASN A 138 44.92 -18.75 -33.38
CA ASN A 138 44.29 -19.54 -34.44
C ASN A 138 45.33 -20.43 -35.15
N THR A 139 44.90 -21.44 -35.91
CA THR A 139 45.80 -22.05 -36.89
C THR A 139 46.00 -21.08 -38.05
N THR A 140 47.18 -21.07 -38.67
CA THR A 140 47.47 -20.14 -39.78
C THR A 140 46.48 -20.27 -40.93
N LYS A 141 46.07 -21.51 -41.26
CA LYS A 141 45.04 -21.78 -42.27
C LYS A 141 43.70 -21.11 -41.92
N ASN A 142 43.22 -21.32 -40.68
CA ASN A 142 41.95 -20.74 -40.25
C ASN A 142 42.02 -19.21 -40.21
N LEU A 143 43.14 -18.64 -39.77
CA LEU A 143 43.33 -17.20 -39.70
C LEU A 143 43.24 -16.57 -41.10
N MET A 144 43.96 -17.11 -42.09
CA MET A 144 43.89 -16.64 -43.49
C MET A 144 42.45 -16.72 -44.04
N THR A 145 41.74 -17.83 -43.79
CA THR A 145 40.33 -17.96 -44.23
C THR A 145 39.42 -16.93 -43.56
N LYS A 146 39.59 -16.66 -42.26
CA LYS A 146 38.79 -15.66 -41.54
C LYS A 146 39.07 -14.24 -42.04
N ILE A 147 40.32 -13.91 -42.35
CA ILE A 147 40.70 -12.62 -42.95
C ILE A 147 40.03 -12.44 -44.31
N ASN A 148 40.05 -13.48 -45.17
CA ASN A 148 39.36 -13.44 -46.46
C ASN A 148 37.85 -13.20 -46.29
N TYR A 149 37.19 -13.83 -45.31
CA TYR A 149 35.78 -13.56 -45.05
C TYR A 149 35.52 -12.11 -44.60
N ILE A 150 36.41 -11.51 -43.81
CA ILE A 150 36.29 -10.10 -43.41
C ILE A 150 36.45 -9.18 -44.63
N ASN A 151 37.43 -9.45 -45.48
CA ASN A 151 37.67 -8.70 -46.71
C ASN A 151 36.48 -8.80 -47.68
N ASP A 152 35.89 -9.99 -47.85
CA ASP A 152 34.68 -10.19 -48.66
C ASP A 152 33.48 -9.37 -48.15
N MET A 153 33.39 -9.16 -46.83
CA MET A 153 32.37 -8.30 -46.20
C MET A 153 32.65 -6.81 -46.36
N LYS A 154 33.78 -6.43 -46.97
CA LYS A 154 34.29 -5.05 -47.11
C LYS A 154 34.44 -4.33 -45.77
N LEU A 155 34.82 -5.05 -44.72
CA LEU A 155 35.05 -4.47 -43.39
C LEU A 155 36.51 -4.04 -43.23
N GLU A 156 36.72 -2.89 -42.61
CA GLU A 156 38.06 -2.41 -42.24
C GLU A 156 38.72 -3.40 -41.26
N ILE A 157 39.91 -3.90 -41.63
CA ILE A 157 40.51 -5.07 -40.99
C ILE A 157 40.93 -4.81 -39.53
N ASN A 158 41.39 -3.59 -39.19
CA ASN A 158 41.78 -3.23 -37.84
C ASN A 158 40.57 -3.18 -36.89
N ALA A 159 39.45 -2.62 -37.34
CA ALA A 159 38.18 -2.61 -36.62
C ALA A 159 37.51 -3.99 -36.55
N ALA A 160 37.78 -4.88 -37.51
CA ALA A 160 37.15 -6.19 -37.58
C ALA A 160 37.87 -7.29 -36.78
N ILE A 161 39.03 -7.01 -36.18
CA ILE A 161 39.79 -8.00 -35.36
C ILE A 161 38.94 -8.72 -34.30
N PRO A 162 38.00 -8.07 -33.58
CA PRO A 162 37.14 -8.78 -32.63
C PRO A 162 36.38 -9.96 -33.26
N LEU A 163 35.95 -9.86 -34.53
CA LEU A 163 35.21 -10.92 -35.24
C LEU A 163 36.04 -12.20 -35.43
N LEU A 164 37.38 -12.13 -35.36
CA LEU A 164 38.23 -13.31 -35.43
C LEU A 164 38.00 -14.30 -34.27
N GLN A 165 37.34 -13.86 -33.19
CA GLN A 165 36.90 -14.74 -32.08
C GLN A 165 35.71 -15.62 -32.45
N LEU A 166 34.95 -15.28 -33.50
CA LEU A 166 33.80 -16.08 -33.90
C LEU A 166 34.23 -17.45 -34.42
N PRO A 167 33.43 -18.50 -34.19
CA PRO A 167 33.56 -19.78 -34.88
C PRO A 167 33.52 -19.60 -36.41
N MET A 168 34.21 -20.48 -37.14
CA MET A 168 34.37 -20.38 -38.60
C MET A 168 33.03 -20.40 -39.34
N ASP A 169 32.10 -21.25 -38.90
CA ASP A 169 30.74 -21.36 -39.44
C ASP A 169 29.93 -20.08 -39.26
N LYS A 170 30.06 -19.42 -38.09
CA LYS A 170 29.36 -18.16 -37.79
C LYS A 170 29.89 -17.01 -38.64
N LEU A 171 31.21 -16.89 -38.79
CA LEU A 171 31.82 -15.86 -39.62
C LEU A 171 31.52 -16.10 -41.11
N LYS A 172 31.58 -17.35 -41.58
CA LYS A 172 31.16 -17.72 -42.94
C LYS A 172 29.70 -17.35 -43.20
N LYS A 173 28.80 -17.63 -42.25
CA LYS A 173 27.38 -17.28 -42.36
C LYS A 173 27.17 -15.77 -42.38
N MET A 174 27.90 -15.02 -41.55
CA MET A 174 27.87 -13.56 -41.57
C MET A 174 28.33 -13.01 -42.94
N LYS A 175 29.37 -13.60 -43.54
CA LYS A 175 29.83 -13.28 -44.90
C LYS A 175 28.77 -13.55 -45.95
N ILE A 176 28.13 -14.71 -45.92
CA ILE A 176 27.04 -15.07 -46.86
C ILE A 176 25.88 -14.08 -46.73
N ASN A 177 25.45 -13.77 -45.50
CA ASN A 177 24.35 -12.85 -45.26
C ASN A 177 24.66 -11.41 -45.70
N THR A 178 25.93 -11.03 -45.90
CA THR A 178 26.29 -9.64 -46.21
C THR A 178 25.76 -9.17 -47.56
N GLU A 179 25.61 -10.08 -48.54
CA GLU A 179 24.98 -9.76 -49.83
C GLU A 179 23.48 -9.47 -49.65
N ASP A 180 22.78 -10.32 -48.90
CA ASP A 180 21.36 -10.11 -48.57
C ASP A 180 21.13 -8.86 -47.72
N ASP A 181 22.06 -8.57 -46.79
CA ASP A 181 21.98 -7.38 -45.94
C ASP A 181 22.05 -6.10 -46.80
N ARG A 182 22.93 -6.06 -47.80
CA ARG A 182 23.06 -4.92 -48.73
C ARG A 182 21.80 -4.65 -49.55
N ALA A 183 21.01 -5.67 -49.87
CA ALA A 183 19.73 -5.49 -50.54
C ALA A 183 18.69 -4.75 -49.65
N VAL A 184 18.84 -4.85 -48.32
CA VAL A 184 17.92 -4.22 -47.35
C VAL A 184 18.41 -2.84 -46.88
N VAL A 185 19.74 -2.65 -46.79
CA VAL A 185 20.42 -1.42 -46.37
C VAL A 185 21.46 -1.00 -47.42
N PRO A 186 21.05 -0.45 -48.57
CA PRO A 186 21.95 -0.19 -49.70
C PRO A 186 23.04 0.84 -49.39
N ASP A 187 22.81 1.71 -48.40
CA ASP A 187 23.75 2.78 -48.00
C ASP A 187 24.94 2.26 -47.17
N PHE A 188 24.92 0.99 -46.77
CA PHE A 188 25.95 0.39 -45.92
C PHE A 188 26.52 -0.88 -46.56
N ASN A 189 27.83 -1.12 -46.44
CA ASN A 189 28.45 -2.28 -47.08
C ASN A 189 28.12 -3.61 -46.39
N ASN A 190 27.78 -3.54 -45.10
CA ASN A 190 27.49 -4.67 -44.23
C ASN A 190 26.67 -4.23 -43.01
N ARG A 191 26.12 -5.21 -42.27
CA ARG A 191 25.33 -4.94 -41.06
C ARG A 191 26.08 -4.23 -39.93
N VAL A 192 27.40 -4.38 -39.85
CA VAL A 192 28.19 -3.77 -38.77
C VAL A 192 28.22 -2.27 -38.95
N GLU A 193 28.43 -1.80 -40.17
CA GLU A 193 28.36 -0.37 -40.51
C GLU A 193 26.98 0.22 -40.23
N TYR A 194 25.91 -0.48 -40.64
CA TYR A 194 24.54 -0.04 -40.34
C TYR A 194 24.30 0.11 -38.83
N LEU A 195 24.65 -0.92 -38.04
CA LEU A 195 24.45 -0.89 -36.59
C LEU A 195 25.34 0.16 -35.91
N ALA A 196 26.60 0.28 -36.32
CA ALA A 196 27.54 1.24 -35.78
C ALA A 196 27.07 2.68 -36.01
N SER A 197 26.55 2.97 -37.21
CA SER A 197 25.98 4.27 -37.56
C SER A 197 24.73 4.60 -36.74
N ASN A 198 23.79 3.66 -36.60
CA ASN A 198 22.56 3.89 -35.84
C ASN A 198 22.75 3.92 -34.32
N PHE A 199 23.83 3.30 -33.82
CA PHE A 199 24.14 3.24 -32.39
C PHE A 199 25.21 4.23 -31.93
N GLU A 200 25.71 5.06 -32.85
CA GLU A 200 26.74 6.07 -32.57
C GLU A 200 27.97 5.47 -31.87
N CYS A 201 28.51 4.38 -32.45
CA CYS A 201 29.69 3.71 -31.93
C CYS A 201 30.70 3.37 -33.02
N SER A 202 31.95 3.08 -32.63
CA SER A 202 32.97 2.69 -33.60
C SER A 202 32.71 1.29 -34.17
N LEU A 203 33.22 1.02 -35.38
CA LEU A 203 33.14 -0.31 -36.00
C LEU A 203 33.77 -1.39 -35.11
N GLU A 204 34.88 -1.07 -34.42
CA GLU A 204 35.55 -1.97 -33.48
C GLU A 204 34.69 -2.30 -32.26
N GLU A 205 34.01 -1.29 -31.71
CA GLU A 205 33.08 -1.44 -30.59
C GLU A 205 31.89 -2.32 -31.00
N MET A 206 31.31 -2.07 -32.18
CA MET A 206 30.18 -2.84 -32.70
C MET A 206 30.57 -4.30 -32.98
N CYS A 207 31.74 -4.54 -33.59
CA CYS A 207 32.30 -5.89 -33.77
C CYS A 207 32.41 -6.62 -32.42
N SER A 208 32.92 -5.94 -31.39
CA SER A 208 33.04 -6.49 -30.04
C SER A 208 31.68 -6.80 -29.40
N ILE A 209 30.68 -5.94 -29.61
CA ILE A 209 29.30 -6.15 -29.13
C ILE A 209 28.66 -7.38 -29.80
N LEU A 210 28.85 -7.56 -31.12
CA LEU A 210 28.30 -8.70 -31.86
C LEU A 210 28.93 -10.04 -31.46
N VAL A 211 30.23 -10.05 -31.15
CA VAL A 211 30.93 -11.24 -30.63
C VAL A 211 30.33 -11.70 -29.30
N LYS A 212 29.93 -10.75 -28.44
CA LYS A 212 29.24 -11.04 -27.17
C LYS A 212 27.77 -11.42 -27.38
N ASN A 213 27.14 -10.93 -28.45
CA ASN A 213 25.72 -11.10 -28.75
C ASN A 213 25.50 -11.91 -30.05
N GLN A 214 26.09 -13.10 -30.13
CA GLN A 214 26.10 -13.91 -31.36
C GLN A 214 24.71 -14.30 -31.89
N PHE A 215 23.66 -14.22 -31.06
CA PHE A 215 22.27 -14.42 -31.48
C PHE A 215 21.79 -13.37 -32.49
N MET A 216 22.46 -12.22 -32.60
CA MET A 216 22.18 -11.18 -33.59
C MET A 216 22.60 -11.60 -35.01
N LEU A 217 23.61 -12.46 -35.15
CA LEU A 217 24.14 -12.89 -36.45
C LEU A 217 23.09 -13.61 -37.34
N PRO A 218 22.28 -14.56 -36.82
CA PRO A 218 21.25 -15.21 -37.63
C PRO A 218 19.98 -14.38 -37.88
N ILE A 219 19.82 -13.20 -37.25
CA ILE A 219 18.63 -12.37 -37.46
C ILE A 219 18.67 -11.76 -38.87
N ARG A 220 17.55 -11.83 -39.59
CA ARG A 220 17.38 -11.24 -40.94
C ARG A 220 17.52 -9.73 -40.88
N MET A 221 18.20 -9.12 -41.85
CA MET A 221 18.46 -7.68 -41.87
C MET A 221 17.18 -6.84 -41.85
N LYS A 222 16.12 -7.27 -42.55
CA LYS A 222 14.81 -6.59 -42.54
C LYS A 222 14.26 -6.42 -41.13
N ARG A 223 14.43 -7.43 -40.27
CA ARG A 223 13.99 -7.36 -38.87
C ARG A 223 14.88 -6.43 -38.05
N ILE A 224 16.20 -6.51 -38.24
CA ILE A 224 17.14 -5.60 -37.58
C ILE A 224 16.80 -4.15 -37.93
N LYS A 225 16.59 -3.85 -39.22
CA LYS A 225 16.19 -2.54 -39.71
C LYS A 225 14.90 -2.05 -39.08
N ASN A 226 13.81 -2.81 -39.22
CA ASN A 226 12.49 -2.41 -38.71
C ASN A 226 12.48 -2.14 -37.19
N VAL A 227 13.14 -3.00 -36.40
CA VAL A 227 13.21 -2.80 -34.94
C VAL A 227 14.07 -1.58 -34.59
N THR A 228 15.19 -1.39 -35.27
CA THR A 228 16.10 -0.25 -35.02
C THR A 228 15.42 1.07 -35.37
N GLU A 229 14.79 1.15 -36.54
CA GLU A 229 14.04 2.33 -36.99
C GLU A 229 12.88 2.65 -36.06
N LEU A 230 12.07 1.65 -35.67
CA LEU A 230 11.00 1.84 -34.70
C LEU A 230 11.52 2.43 -33.39
N LEU A 231 12.56 1.83 -32.80
CA LEU A 231 13.09 2.30 -31.52
C LEU A 231 13.62 3.74 -31.59
N ILE A 232 14.33 4.08 -32.68
CA ILE A 232 14.86 5.44 -32.89
C ILE A 232 13.72 6.45 -33.11
N VAL A 233 12.77 6.14 -34.00
CA VAL A 233 11.59 6.99 -34.28
C VAL A 233 10.76 7.24 -33.03
N GLU A 234 10.59 6.21 -32.20
CA GLU A 234 9.84 6.31 -30.95
C GLU A 234 10.59 7.08 -29.84
N GLY A 235 11.85 7.47 -30.07
CA GLY A 235 12.65 8.32 -29.20
C GLY A 235 13.62 7.58 -28.28
N MET A 236 14.02 6.34 -28.60
CA MET A 236 15.05 5.59 -27.88
C MET A 236 16.43 5.81 -28.51
N PRO A 237 17.38 6.47 -27.82
CA PRO A 237 18.71 6.74 -28.37
C PRO A 237 19.49 5.46 -28.71
N GLY A 238 20.25 5.49 -29.81
CA GLY A 238 21.10 4.39 -30.25
C GLY A 238 22.11 3.92 -29.18
N GLU A 239 22.63 4.85 -28.38
CA GLU A 239 23.53 4.56 -27.26
C GLU A 239 22.87 3.66 -26.19
N ASN A 240 21.56 3.80 -25.98
CA ASN A 240 20.84 2.91 -25.07
C ASN A 240 20.63 1.53 -25.70
N ILE A 241 20.33 1.48 -27.00
CA ILE A 241 20.06 0.23 -27.74
C ILE A 241 21.29 -0.68 -27.75
N LYS A 242 22.49 -0.14 -28.04
CA LYS A 242 23.73 -0.96 -28.14
C LYS A 242 24.08 -1.73 -26.87
N ASN A 243 23.68 -1.20 -25.71
CA ASN A 243 23.91 -1.82 -24.42
C ASN A 243 22.97 -3.00 -24.13
N ASP A 244 21.92 -3.20 -24.94
CA ASP A 244 20.88 -4.18 -24.66
C ASP A 244 20.20 -4.73 -25.92
N LEU A 245 20.97 -5.44 -26.75
CA LEU A 245 20.48 -6.05 -27.99
C LEU A 245 19.46 -7.18 -27.78
N HIS A 246 19.17 -7.58 -26.54
CA HIS A 246 18.17 -8.62 -26.27
C HIS A 246 16.76 -8.20 -26.70
N ILE A 247 16.51 -6.90 -26.88
CA ILE A 247 15.26 -6.37 -27.42
C ILE A 247 14.92 -6.94 -28.82
N TYR A 248 15.91 -7.32 -29.63
CA TYR A 248 15.68 -7.90 -30.96
C TYR A 248 15.07 -9.32 -30.92
N LYS A 249 14.96 -9.93 -29.74
CA LYS A 249 14.25 -11.20 -29.51
C LYS A 249 12.72 -11.04 -29.42
N PHE A 250 12.20 -9.82 -29.24
CA PHE A 250 10.77 -9.54 -29.06
C PHE A 250 10.10 -9.19 -30.39
N SER A 251 8.83 -9.57 -30.61
CA SER A 251 8.12 -9.23 -31.85
C SER A 251 7.92 -7.72 -32.00
N LEU A 252 7.73 -7.23 -33.23
CA LEU A 252 7.52 -5.79 -33.48
C LEU A 252 6.27 -5.29 -32.77
N GLU A 253 5.21 -6.11 -32.76
CA GLU A 253 3.94 -5.82 -32.09
C GLU A 253 4.15 -5.65 -30.58
N LYS A 254 4.91 -6.56 -29.95
CA LYS A 254 5.20 -6.51 -28.52
C LYS A 254 6.11 -5.35 -28.13
N ILE A 255 7.03 -4.96 -29.02
CA ILE A 255 7.86 -3.76 -28.82
C ILE A 255 6.97 -2.51 -28.87
N LYS A 256 6.11 -2.42 -29.88
CA LYS A 256 5.18 -1.31 -30.07
C LYS A 256 4.19 -1.17 -28.91
N GLU A 257 3.50 -2.26 -28.53
CA GLU A 257 2.58 -2.31 -27.38
C GLU A 257 3.21 -1.73 -26.11
N ARG A 258 4.45 -2.13 -25.80
CA ARG A 258 5.14 -1.66 -24.60
C ARG A 258 5.60 -0.21 -24.65
N ILE A 259 5.93 0.28 -25.84
CA ILE A 259 6.26 1.69 -26.06
C ILE A 259 5.00 2.54 -25.90
N ASP A 260 3.90 2.13 -26.54
CA ASP A 260 2.61 2.82 -26.50
C ASP A 260 2.11 2.94 -25.05
N ARG A 261 2.12 1.82 -24.32
CA ARG A 261 1.82 1.80 -22.87
C ARG A 261 2.67 2.75 -22.05
N ALA A 262 3.98 2.79 -22.31
CA ALA A 262 4.88 3.70 -21.59
C ALA A 262 4.56 5.17 -21.91
N LYS A 263 4.21 5.49 -23.16
CA LYS A 263 3.86 6.84 -23.61
C LYS A 263 2.51 7.30 -23.06
N GLU A 264 1.49 6.44 -23.05
CA GLU A 264 0.16 6.72 -22.48
C GLU A 264 0.25 7.18 -21.02
N VAL A 265 1.20 6.61 -20.27
CA VAL A 265 1.40 6.95 -18.85
C VAL A 265 2.42 8.10 -18.63
N GLY A 266 2.82 8.77 -19.71
CA GLY A 266 3.69 9.95 -19.68
C GLY A 266 5.13 9.64 -19.26
N ILE A 267 5.70 8.55 -19.80
CA ILE A 267 7.15 8.27 -19.74
C ILE A 267 7.80 8.87 -20.99
N GLU A 268 8.49 9.99 -20.80
CA GLU A 268 9.10 10.76 -21.91
C GLU A 268 10.45 10.18 -22.38
N SER A 269 11.19 9.48 -21.52
CA SER A 269 12.51 8.93 -21.83
C SER A 269 12.49 7.41 -21.86
N LEU A 270 12.45 6.84 -23.07
CA LEU A 270 12.39 5.40 -23.29
C LEU A 270 13.77 4.74 -23.16
N LYS A 271 13.80 3.56 -22.51
CA LYS A 271 14.99 2.72 -22.37
C LYS A 271 14.69 1.26 -22.68
N PRO A 272 15.67 0.47 -23.17
CA PRO A 272 15.46 -0.92 -23.59
C PRO A 272 14.81 -1.84 -22.54
N TRP A 273 15.05 -1.61 -21.25
CA TRP A 273 14.48 -2.44 -20.19
C TRP A 273 12.95 -2.40 -20.13
N ILE A 274 12.29 -1.35 -20.65
CA ILE A 274 10.81 -1.25 -20.75
C ILE A 274 10.27 -2.38 -21.64
N ILE A 275 11.00 -2.72 -22.70
CA ILE A 275 10.63 -3.79 -23.63
C ILE A 275 10.81 -5.17 -22.99
N ARG A 276 11.86 -5.32 -22.15
CA ARG A 276 12.27 -6.62 -21.62
C ARG A 276 11.70 -6.95 -20.24
N CYS A 277 11.21 -5.98 -19.49
CA CYS A 277 10.80 -6.21 -18.11
C CYS A 277 9.61 -7.19 -18.03
N PRO A 278 9.47 -7.94 -16.92
CA PRO A 278 8.25 -8.69 -16.67
C PRO A 278 7.03 -7.76 -16.74
N PRO A 279 5.85 -8.21 -17.24
CA PRO A 279 4.65 -7.38 -17.34
C PRO A 279 4.32 -6.66 -16.02
N GLU A 280 4.44 -7.35 -14.89
CA GLU A 280 4.24 -6.83 -13.53
C GLU A 280 5.10 -5.60 -13.19
N SER A 281 6.32 -5.55 -13.73
CA SER A 281 7.22 -4.43 -13.49
C SER A 281 6.75 -3.17 -14.21
N LEU A 282 6.29 -3.29 -15.46
CA LEU A 282 5.74 -2.18 -16.25
C LEU A 282 4.43 -1.68 -15.61
N ASP A 283 3.53 -2.61 -15.35
CA ASP A 283 2.31 -2.45 -14.56
C ASP A 283 2.51 -1.62 -13.27
N ASN A 284 3.56 -1.91 -12.49
CA ASN A 284 3.86 -1.20 -11.24
C ASN A 284 4.35 0.24 -11.44
N ILE A 285 5.01 0.51 -12.56
CA ILE A 285 5.45 1.86 -12.93
C ILE A 285 4.25 2.69 -13.38
N GLU A 286 3.38 2.09 -14.19
CA GLU A 286 2.15 2.71 -14.68
C GLU A 286 1.28 3.17 -13.51
N GLU A 287 1.03 2.27 -12.55
CA GLU A 287 0.24 2.54 -11.35
C GLU A 287 0.81 3.69 -10.50
N LYS A 288 2.13 3.74 -10.31
CA LYS A 288 2.80 4.83 -9.58
C LYS A 288 2.57 6.18 -10.26
N LYS A 289 2.58 6.22 -11.59
CA LYS A 289 2.39 7.44 -12.37
C LYS A 289 0.93 7.87 -12.43
N ILE A 290 0.00 6.94 -12.60
CA ILE A 290 -1.45 7.19 -12.57
C ILE A 290 -1.88 7.72 -11.18
N ASN A 291 -1.40 7.09 -10.10
CA ASN A 291 -1.68 7.55 -8.74
C ASN A 291 -1.16 8.98 -8.52
N LYS A 292 0.03 9.29 -9.02
CA LYS A 292 0.59 10.64 -8.97
C LYS A 292 -0.24 11.65 -9.78
N MET A 293 -0.70 11.28 -10.98
CA MET A 293 -1.56 12.15 -11.81
C MET A 293 -2.92 12.40 -11.16
N ASN A 294 -3.55 11.40 -10.57
CA ASN A 294 -4.83 11.53 -9.88
C ASN A 294 -4.74 12.41 -8.61
N LEU A 295 -3.61 12.36 -7.90
CA LEU A 295 -3.31 13.27 -6.79
C LEU A 295 -3.16 14.74 -7.24
N LEU A 296 -2.71 14.98 -8.46
CA LEU A 296 -2.40 16.32 -8.99
C LEU A 296 -3.57 17.00 -9.72
N LYS A 297 -4.51 16.22 -10.26
CA LYS A 297 -5.66 16.72 -11.07
C LYS A 297 -6.43 17.92 -10.47
N PRO A 298 -6.76 17.99 -9.16
CA PRO A 298 -7.51 19.13 -8.62
C PRO A 298 -6.70 20.42 -8.43
N HIS A 299 -5.37 20.36 -8.55
CA HIS A 299 -4.47 21.50 -8.25
C HIS A 299 -3.66 21.96 -9.47
N GLY A 300 -3.73 21.22 -10.58
CA GLY A 300 -3.03 21.46 -11.86
C GLY A 300 -1.53 21.21 -11.81
N LYS A 301 -0.86 21.72 -10.76
CA LYS A 301 0.59 21.68 -10.55
C LYS A 301 0.91 21.18 -9.12
N LEU A 302 2.02 20.47 -8.93
CA LEU A 302 2.41 19.92 -7.62
C LEU A 302 2.65 21.05 -6.62
N GLU A 303 3.18 22.17 -7.07
CA GLU A 303 3.47 23.39 -6.31
C GLU A 303 2.19 23.98 -5.68
N ASN A 304 1.09 23.99 -6.43
CA ASN A 304 -0.21 24.46 -5.96
C ASN A 304 -0.81 23.52 -4.91
N TYR A 305 -0.64 22.21 -5.10
CA TYR A 305 -1.02 21.23 -4.09
C TYR A 305 -0.23 21.44 -2.80
N ILE A 306 1.09 21.62 -2.88
CA ILE A 306 1.96 21.84 -1.72
C ILE A 306 1.60 23.15 -1.00
N SER A 307 1.48 24.27 -1.71
CA SER A 307 1.13 25.58 -1.10
C SER A 307 -0.24 25.53 -0.39
N SER A 308 -1.26 24.98 -1.04
CA SER A 308 -2.60 24.82 -0.46
C SER A 308 -2.64 23.86 0.74
N TYR A 309 -1.74 22.88 0.79
CA TYR A 309 -1.76 21.82 1.80
C TYR A 309 -0.98 22.16 3.07
N PHE A 310 0.11 22.91 2.95
CA PHE A 310 0.94 23.37 4.08
C PHE A 310 0.63 24.80 4.52
N ASN A 311 -0.29 25.49 3.83
CA ASN A 311 -0.62 26.89 4.06
C ASN A 311 0.63 27.80 4.02
N CYS A 312 1.46 27.60 3.01
CA CYS A 312 2.72 28.34 2.81
C CYS A 312 2.72 29.14 1.51
N ASP A 313 3.51 30.21 1.48
CA ASP A 313 3.61 31.15 0.37
C ASP A 313 4.01 30.44 -0.95
N ARG A 314 3.29 30.73 -2.02
CA ARG A 314 3.49 30.14 -3.35
C ARG A 314 4.89 30.48 -3.88
N ASP A 315 5.39 31.68 -3.61
CA ASP A 315 6.70 32.14 -4.07
C ASP A 315 7.85 31.35 -3.40
N LEU A 316 7.65 30.89 -2.17
CA LEU A 316 8.60 30.05 -1.44
C LEU A 316 8.66 28.63 -2.06
N VAL A 317 7.51 28.04 -2.38
CA VAL A 317 7.42 26.70 -2.97
C VAL A 317 7.98 26.71 -4.39
N GLU A 318 7.65 27.72 -5.19
CA GLU A 318 8.22 27.90 -6.53
C GLU A 318 9.72 28.15 -6.47
N GLY A 319 10.21 28.94 -5.52
CA GLY A 319 11.65 29.14 -5.28
C GLY A 319 12.40 27.85 -4.93
N LEU A 320 11.77 26.93 -4.20
CA LEU A 320 12.35 25.63 -3.84
C LEU A 320 12.38 24.65 -5.03
N VAL A 321 11.29 24.56 -5.80
CA VAL A 321 11.20 23.66 -6.97
C VAL A 321 12.07 24.14 -8.12
N LYS A 322 12.18 25.46 -8.33
CA LYS A 322 13.05 26.06 -9.35
C LYS A 322 14.54 25.84 -9.04
N ARG A 323 14.88 25.65 -7.76
CA ARG A 323 16.25 25.42 -7.28
C ARG A 323 16.61 23.93 -7.19
N ASP A 324 15.63 23.05 -6.96
CA ASP A 324 15.81 21.59 -7.03
C ASP A 324 14.59 20.89 -7.65
N PRO A 325 14.64 20.61 -8.97
CA PRO A 325 13.55 19.93 -9.69
C PRO A 325 13.30 18.47 -9.23
N SER A 326 14.19 17.88 -8.44
CA SER A 326 14.05 16.49 -7.96
C SER A 326 12.93 16.29 -6.94
N LEU A 327 12.44 17.38 -6.33
CA LEU A 327 11.24 17.43 -5.49
C LEU A 327 10.00 16.84 -6.18
N LEU A 328 9.96 16.89 -7.51
CA LEU A 328 8.89 16.34 -8.34
C LEU A 328 8.91 14.80 -8.42
N LYS A 329 9.91 14.08 -7.89
CA LYS A 329 10.15 12.64 -8.20
C LYS A 329 10.04 11.67 -7.01
N ILE A 330 9.67 12.12 -5.80
CA ILE A 330 9.85 11.34 -4.56
C ILE A 330 8.61 10.55 -4.14
N ASN A 331 8.82 9.28 -3.73
CA ASN A 331 7.83 8.37 -3.13
C ASN A 331 8.17 8.13 -1.65
N VAL A 332 7.20 8.33 -0.77
CA VAL A 332 7.39 8.61 0.67
C VAL A 332 7.19 7.36 1.55
N LYS A 333 6.96 6.19 0.96
CA LYS A 333 6.73 4.93 1.68
C LYS A 333 8.01 4.15 2.07
N ASN A 334 9.21 4.73 1.94
CA ASN A 334 10.45 3.94 2.08
C ASN A 334 11.51 4.60 2.97
N LEU A 335 11.55 4.23 4.26
CA LEU A 335 12.57 4.67 5.23
C LEU A 335 13.99 4.22 4.85
N ASN A 336 14.16 3.26 3.94
CA ASN A 336 15.47 2.81 3.45
C ASN A 336 16.20 3.88 2.61
N ILE A 337 15.52 4.99 2.28
CA ILE A 337 16.14 6.14 1.62
C ILE A 337 17.10 6.90 2.56
N ILE A 338 16.82 6.87 3.87
CA ILE A 338 17.58 7.63 4.89
C ILE A 338 18.28 6.74 5.90
N SER A 339 18.05 5.42 5.84
CA SER A 339 18.57 4.46 6.82
C SER A 339 18.89 3.12 6.19
N THR A 340 19.74 2.35 6.86
CA THR A 340 20.06 0.96 6.52
C THR A 340 19.59 0.05 7.65
N VAL A 341 19.13 -1.16 7.31
CA VAL A 341 18.75 -2.19 8.29
C VAL A 341 19.85 -3.25 8.31
N ASP A 342 20.33 -3.61 9.50
CA ASP A 342 21.33 -4.65 9.67
C ASP A 342 20.71 -6.08 9.68
N LYS A 343 21.55 -7.11 9.83
CA LYS A 343 21.10 -8.51 9.83
C LYS A 343 20.20 -8.86 11.03
N ARG A 344 20.22 -8.06 12.10
CA ARG A 344 19.42 -8.26 13.32
C ARG A 344 18.13 -7.45 13.29
N GLY A 345 17.87 -6.70 12.22
CA GLY A 345 16.69 -5.84 12.08
C GLY A 345 16.88 -4.43 12.64
N TYR A 346 18.06 -4.08 13.18
CA TYR A 346 18.32 -2.74 13.71
C TYR A 346 18.54 -1.74 12.59
N ARG A 347 17.78 -0.65 12.65
CA ARG A 347 17.85 0.46 11.71
C ARG A 347 18.89 1.47 12.18
N THR A 348 19.75 1.92 11.26
CA THR A 348 20.75 2.96 11.51
C THR A 348 20.64 4.04 10.44
N LEU A 349 20.73 5.32 10.83
CA LEU A 349 20.72 6.43 9.89
C LEU A 349 21.95 6.36 8.96
N ILE A 350 21.77 6.71 7.67
CA ILE A 350 22.90 6.76 6.72
C ILE A 350 23.91 7.81 7.19
N ARG A 351 25.20 7.47 7.16
CA ARG A 351 26.30 8.35 7.60
C ARG A 351 26.24 9.72 6.93
N GLY A 352 26.43 10.78 7.72
CA GLY A 352 26.48 12.17 7.28
C GLY A 352 25.13 12.90 7.27
N LEU A 353 24.03 12.20 7.59
CA LEU A 353 22.72 12.84 7.80
C LEU A 353 22.61 13.36 9.24
N VAL A 354 22.07 14.58 9.40
CA VAL A 354 21.71 15.15 10.71
C VAL A 354 20.27 15.62 10.68
N LEU A 355 19.44 15.08 11.57
CA LEU A 355 18.01 15.30 11.64
C LEU A 355 17.63 16.10 12.91
N PRO A 356 16.98 17.26 12.78
CA PRO A 356 16.47 18.02 13.92
C PRO A 356 15.15 17.44 14.47
N SER A 357 14.72 17.93 15.64
CA SER A 357 13.55 17.45 16.37
C SER A 357 12.24 17.51 15.60
N GLU A 358 12.05 18.55 14.78
CA GLU A 358 10.84 18.74 13.99
C GLU A 358 10.65 17.61 12.97
N ILE A 359 11.75 16.96 12.58
CA ILE A 359 11.76 15.82 11.68
C ILE A 359 11.66 14.52 12.49
N CYS A 360 12.56 14.31 13.44
CA CYS A 360 12.64 13.08 14.25
C CYS A 360 11.32 12.74 14.96
N ASP A 361 10.70 13.73 15.63
CA ASP A 361 9.41 13.55 16.33
C ASP A 361 8.31 13.12 15.33
N LYS A 362 8.32 13.68 14.11
CA LYS A 362 7.36 13.36 13.04
C LYS A 362 7.59 11.99 12.40
N ILE A 363 8.81 11.45 12.43
CA ILE A 363 9.09 10.08 11.98
C ILE A 363 8.33 9.09 12.87
N ILE A 364 8.43 9.27 14.19
CA ILE A 364 7.76 8.43 15.19
C ILE A 364 6.24 8.57 15.05
N GLU A 365 5.73 9.79 14.89
CA GLU A 365 4.29 10.02 14.67
C GLU A 365 3.77 9.35 13.38
N PHE A 366 4.56 9.38 12.31
CA PHE A 366 4.19 8.78 11.03
C PHE A 366 4.24 7.25 11.07
N ALA A 367 5.26 6.67 11.71
CA ALA A 367 5.42 5.22 11.82
C ALA A 367 4.22 4.59 12.54
N GLN A 368 3.70 5.23 13.58
CA GLN A 368 2.50 4.76 14.31
C GLN A 368 1.20 4.81 13.50
N LYS A 369 1.14 5.59 12.41
CA LYS A 369 -0.07 5.77 11.58
C LYS A 369 -0.10 4.89 10.33
N CYS A 370 0.99 4.19 10.01
CA CYS A 370 1.11 3.43 8.77
C CYS A 370 1.21 1.92 9.03
N ASP A 371 0.11 1.20 8.84
CA ASP A 371 0.02 -0.26 9.02
C ASP A 371 0.98 -1.10 8.16
N SER A 372 1.57 -0.52 7.11
CA SER A 372 2.23 -1.28 6.04
C SER A 372 3.76 -1.15 5.93
N THR A 373 4.44 -0.32 6.74
CA THR A 373 5.89 -0.06 6.48
C THR A 373 6.84 -0.03 7.67
N ALA A 374 6.41 0.17 8.92
CA ALA A 374 7.27 -0.01 10.10
C ALA A 374 6.42 -0.06 11.38
N ARG A 375 6.28 -1.23 12.01
CA ARG A 375 5.86 -1.27 13.42
C ARG A 375 6.95 -0.57 14.23
N ILE A 376 6.55 0.22 15.22
CA ILE A 376 7.53 0.76 16.17
C ILE A 376 7.96 -0.39 17.08
N ASP A 377 9.20 -0.83 16.90
CA ASP A 377 9.89 -1.84 17.69
C ASP A 377 11.32 -1.36 18.02
N ASP A 378 12.07 -2.15 18.79
CA ASP A 378 13.45 -1.80 19.14
C ASP A 378 14.37 -1.63 17.93
N GLY A 379 14.12 -2.39 16.86
CA GLY A 379 14.85 -2.28 15.61
C GLY A 379 14.66 -0.91 14.96
N PHE A 380 13.44 -0.39 14.98
CA PHE A 380 13.09 0.94 14.49
C PHE A 380 13.68 2.06 15.36
N ILE A 381 13.49 2.00 16.69
CA ILE A 381 13.92 3.08 17.62
C ILE A 381 15.43 3.32 17.56
N ASN A 382 16.22 2.29 17.25
CA ASN A 382 17.67 2.40 17.11
C ASN A 382 18.13 3.39 16.03
N ILE A 383 17.27 3.81 15.09
CA ILE A 383 17.62 4.90 14.15
C ILE A 383 18.00 6.20 14.88
N PHE A 384 17.49 6.39 16.11
CA PHE A 384 17.73 7.57 16.95
C PHE A 384 18.86 7.39 17.98
N ALA A 385 19.62 6.29 17.91
CA ALA A 385 20.69 6.00 18.88
C ALA A 385 21.84 7.02 18.85
N ASP A 386 22.13 7.60 17.68
CA ASP A 386 23.13 8.67 17.54
C ASP A 386 22.49 10.04 17.82
N THR A 387 22.68 10.55 19.04
CA THR A 387 22.18 11.86 19.50
C THR A 387 22.91 13.06 18.88
N THR A 388 24.02 12.84 18.19
CA THR A 388 24.69 13.89 17.41
C THR A 388 24.06 14.04 16.03
N ALA A 389 23.61 12.93 15.45
CA ALA A 389 22.96 12.88 14.15
C ALA A 389 21.44 13.02 14.23
N THR A 390 20.81 12.74 15.37
CA THR A 390 19.37 12.86 15.55
C THR A 390 19.05 13.62 16.82
N ARG A 391 17.90 14.31 16.86
CA ARG A 391 17.43 15.00 18.06
C ARG A 391 15.95 14.73 18.24
N LEU A 392 15.54 14.29 19.42
CA LEU A 392 14.13 14.15 19.79
C LEU A 392 13.77 15.16 20.89
N LYS A 393 12.53 15.66 20.86
CA LYS A 393 11.98 16.52 21.93
C LYS A 393 10.63 16.04 22.45
N ASN A 394 9.74 15.62 21.56
CA ASN A 394 8.38 15.23 21.91
C ASN A 394 8.11 13.84 21.37
N VAL A 395 8.09 12.87 22.27
CA VAL A 395 7.94 11.46 21.92
C VAL A 395 6.70 10.89 22.57
N LYS A 396 5.81 10.37 21.74
CA LYS A 396 4.63 9.60 22.17
C LYS A 396 4.67 8.26 21.46
N ILE A 397 4.72 7.17 22.23
CA ILE A 397 4.69 5.79 21.75
C ILE A 397 3.38 5.15 22.21
N ASN A 398 2.65 4.53 21.29
CA ASN A 398 1.37 3.88 21.54
C ASN A 398 1.42 2.44 21.01
N HIS A 399 0.82 1.51 21.76
CA HIS A 399 0.56 0.13 21.32
C HIS A 399 1.82 -0.55 20.75
N SER A 400 2.92 -0.56 21.51
CA SER A 400 4.23 -0.99 21.03
C SER A 400 4.93 -1.87 22.07
N ASN A 401 5.50 -2.98 21.58
CA ASN A 401 6.26 -3.94 22.38
C ASN A 401 7.75 -3.56 22.44
N ILE A 402 8.04 -2.28 22.69
CA ILE A 402 9.42 -1.81 22.87
C ILE A 402 9.94 -2.22 24.25
N LEU A 403 11.23 -2.53 24.33
CA LEU A 403 11.90 -2.87 25.58
C LEU A 403 12.53 -1.65 26.25
N ASP A 404 12.97 -1.81 27.50
CA ASP A 404 13.67 -0.77 28.27
C ASP A 404 14.91 -0.21 27.54
N THR A 405 15.55 -1.01 26.68
CA THR A 405 16.67 -0.57 25.83
C THR A 405 16.29 0.53 24.84
N SER A 406 15.08 0.50 24.30
CA SER A 406 14.56 1.57 23.46
C SER A 406 14.28 2.83 24.26
N VAL A 407 13.80 2.68 25.50
CA VAL A 407 13.63 3.82 26.40
C VAL A 407 14.97 4.46 26.73
N ALA A 408 16.04 3.68 26.90
CA ALA A 408 17.39 4.21 27.06
C ALA A 408 17.84 5.05 25.85
N VAL A 409 17.60 4.57 24.63
CA VAL A 409 17.89 5.32 23.39
C VAL A 409 17.12 6.64 23.36
N LEU A 410 15.83 6.62 23.66
CA LEU A 410 14.97 7.81 23.68
C LEU A 410 15.40 8.79 24.78
N ALA A 411 15.66 8.29 25.99
CA ALA A 411 16.01 9.08 27.17
C ALA A 411 17.35 9.81 27.00
N ASN A 412 18.29 9.30 26.20
CA ASN A 412 19.55 9.99 25.92
C ASN A 412 19.38 11.31 25.13
N HIS A 413 18.18 11.61 24.62
CA HIS A 413 17.85 12.90 24.01
C HIS A 413 17.40 13.93 25.06
N GLN A 414 17.46 15.22 24.69
CA GLN A 414 16.95 16.31 25.54
C GLN A 414 15.42 16.45 25.41
N LEU A 415 14.69 15.44 25.88
CA LEU A 415 13.24 15.36 25.78
C LEU A 415 12.54 16.42 26.65
N LEU A 416 11.47 17.00 26.11
CA LEU A 416 10.53 17.87 26.84
C LEU A 416 9.27 17.09 27.24
N HIS A 417 8.78 16.23 26.36
CA HIS A 417 7.58 15.43 26.56
C HIS A 417 7.84 13.98 26.17
N LEU A 418 7.56 13.06 27.11
CA LEU A 418 7.68 11.62 26.90
C LEU A 418 6.40 10.93 27.35
N SER A 419 5.80 10.12 26.47
CA SER A 419 4.53 9.44 26.72
C SER A 419 4.59 8.02 26.19
N PHE A 420 4.25 7.05 27.05
CA PHE A 420 4.05 5.65 26.69
C PHE A 420 2.61 5.26 27.03
N ASN A 421 1.90 4.75 26.03
CA ASN A 421 0.52 4.27 26.20
C ASN A 421 0.45 2.83 25.68
N ASP A 422 -0.02 1.92 26.52
CA ASP A 422 -0.14 0.49 26.18
C ASP A 422 1.19 -0.10 25.68
N CYS A 423 2.24 0.07 26.50
CA CYS A 423 3.59 -0.46 26.27
C CYS A 423 3.90 -1.47 27.39
N CYS A 424 3.41 -2.70 27.24
CA CYS A 424 3.32 -3.68 28.31
C CYS A 424 4.66 -4.25 28.79
N ASP A 425 5.70 -4.18 27.95
CA ASP A 425 7.02 -4.78 28.21
C ASP A 425 8.00 -3.83 28.92
N LEU A 426 7.56 -2.60 29.26
CA LEU A 426 8.38 -1.64 29.98
C LEU A 426 8.43 -1.96 31.47
N THR A 427 9.63 -1.96 32.04
CA THR A 427 9.85 -2.25 33.46
C THR A 427 10.38 -1.04 34.22
N LYS A 428 10.55 -1.17 35.53
CA LYS A 428 11.25 -0.19 36.38
C LYS A 428 12.60 0.29 35.84
N SER A 429 13.29 -0.49 34.99
CA SER A 429 14.54 -0.08 34.35
C SER A 429 14.35 1.16 33.44
N SER A 430 13.20 1.28 32.79
CA SER A 430 12.83 2.47 32.02
C SER A 430 12.82 3.74 32.89
N ILE A 431 12.37 3.65 34.15
CA ILE A 431 12.39 4.78 35.09
C ILE A 431 13.83 5.23 35.35
N GLU A 432 14.77 4.29 35.50
CA GLU A 432 16.19 4.62 35.73
C GLU A 432 16.83 5.32 34.54
N PHE A 433 16.56 4.87 33.32
CA PHE A 433 17.04 5.55 32.11
C PHE A 433 16.52 6.98 32.00
N ILE A 434 15.26 7.20 32.37
CA ILE A 434 14.63 8.53 32.39
C ILE A 434 15.23 9.39 33.50
N ASN A 435 15.37 8.86 34.72
CA ASN A 435 15.96 9.56 35.86
C ASN A 435 17.36 10.10 35.54
N ASN A 436 18.17 9.32 34.82
CA ASN A 436 19.53 9.71 34.43
C ASN A 436 19.57 10.87 33.43
N ASN A 437 18.47 11.16 32.72
CA ASN A 437 18.41 12.14 31.63
C ASN A 437 17.23 13.13 31.72
N SER A 438 16.60 13.27 32.90
CA SER A 438 15.34 14.01 33.08
C SER A 438 15.46 15.54 33.14
N LYS A 439 16.67 16.11 33.00
CA LYS A 439 16.96 17.54 33.27
C LYS A 439 16.02 18.52 32.56
N HIS A 440 15.60 18.20 31.33
CA HIS A 440 14.74 19.05 30.50
C HIS A 440 13.28 18.58 30.43
N LEU A 441 12.98 17.43 31.04
CA LEU A 441 11.68 16.79 30.93
C LEU A 441 10.62 17.60 31.69
N GLN A 442 9.54 17.96 30.99
CA GLN A 442 8.43 18.75 31.52
C GLN A 442 7.14 17.94 31.64
N SER A 443 6.97 16.91 30.82
CA SER A 443 5.82 16.00 30.87
C SER A 443 6.27 14.55 30.73
N LEU A 444 5.75 13.69 31.59
CA LEU A 444 5.96 12.25 31.57
C LEU A 444 4.63 11.54 31.75
N SER A 445 4.33 10.54 30.92
CA SER A 445 3.17 9.69 31.12
C SER A 445 3.44 8.21 30.88
N PHE A 446 2.93 7.37 31.78
CA PHE A 446 2.81 5.92 31.63
C PHE A 446 1.35 5.53 31.78
N ARG A 447 0.69 5.19 30.66
CA ARG A 447 -0.70 4.74 30.63
C ARG A 447 -0.76 3.28 30.20
N SER A 448 -1.50 2.46 30.93
CA SER A 448 -1.59 1.02 30.70
C SER A 448 -0.22 0.32 30.54
N CYS A 449 0.74 0.66 31.41
CA CYS A 449 2.08 0.04 31.44
C CYS A 449 2.25 -0.74 32.76
N PRO A 450 1.68 -1.95 32.90
CA PRO A 450 1.50 -2.61 34.20
C PRO A 450 2.82 -2.97 34.91
N GLN A 451 3.89 -3.25 34.17
CA GLN A 451 5.17 -3.70 34.72
C GLN A 451 6.13 -2.55 35.08
N ILE A 452 5.75 -1.29 34.81
CA ILE A 452 6.64 -0.14 35.00
C ILE A 452 6.94 0.12 36.49
N TYR A 453 6.00 -0.19 37.38
CA TYR A 453 6.12 0.09 38.81
C TYR A 453 6.70 -1.13 39.55
N PRO A 454 7.74 -0.94 40.38
CA PRO A 454 8.25 -2.02 41.22
C PRO A 454 7.21 -2.42 42.27
N THR A 455 7.01 -3.73 42.46
CA THR A 455 6.11 -4.29 43.49
C THR A 455 6.69 -4.14 44.91
N ASP A 456 8.03 -4.07 45.02
CA ASP A 456 8.77 -3.82 46.25
C ASP A 456 9.78 -2.68 46.06
N LEU A 457 9.63 -1.62 46.85
CA LEU A 457 10.53 -0.45 46.86
C LEU A 457 11.70 -0.60 47.84
N THR A 458 11.68 -1.63 48.69
CA THR A 458 12.73 -1.92 49.68
C THR A 458 13.86 -2.79 49.11
N GLY A 459 13.62 -3.50 48.00
CA GLY A 459 14.60 -4.39 47.36
C GLY A 459 14.92 -5.65 48.16
N VAL A 460 13.97 -6.10 49.00
CA VAL A 460 14.10 -7.30 49.85
C VAL A 460 13.52 -8.52 49.16
N ILE A 461 12.42 -8.35 48.42
CA ILE A 461 11.67 -9.43 47.77
C ILE A 461 12.03 -9.54 46.29
N ASP A 462 12.29 -8.40 45.65
CA ASP A 462 12.72 -8.31 44.26
C ASP A 462 14.25 -8.11 44.23
N PRO A 463 15.04 -8.92 43.49
CA PRO A 463 16.49 -8.72 43.32
C PRO A 463 16.82 -7.47 42.47
N SER A 464 16.22 -6.34 42.82
CA SER A 464 16.56 -5.01 42.37
C SER A 464 17.85 -4.56 43.06
N PRO A 465 18.86 -4.07 42.32
CA PRO A 465 20.05 -3.47 42.94
C PRO A 465 19.74 -2.14 43.65
N ILE A 466 18.53 -1.59 43.52
CA ILE A 466 18.15 -0.27 44.02
C ILE A 466 17.08 -0.41 45.12
N ASN A 467 17.42 0.05 46.32
CA ASN A 467 16.47 0.28 47.41
C ASN A 467 15.98 1.74 47.34
N TYR A 468 14.77 1.93 46.82
CA TYR A 468 14.17 3.24 46.59
C TYR A 468 13.83 3.96 47.90
N CYS A 469 13.45 3.22 48.95
CA CYS A 469 13.19 3.79 50.27
C CYS A 469 14.44 4.44 50.87
N LYS A 470 15.62 3.82 50.73
CA LYS A 470 16.92 4.40 51.14
C LYS A 470 17.34 5.56 50.25
N ARG A 471 17.07 5.47 48.94
CA ARG A 471 17.38 6.53 47.96
C ARG A 471 16.50 7.78 48.17
N GLY A 472 15.30 7.59 48.70
CA GLY A 472 14.34 8.64 49.02
C GLY A 472 13.47 9.11 47.86
N TYR A 473 13.62 8.54 46.66
CA TYR A 473 12.79 8.85 45.49
C TYR A 473 12.68 7.69 44.51
N LEU A 474 11.55 7.59 43.80
CA LEU A 474 11.38 6.75 42.61
C LEU A 474 11.68 7.53 41.33
N PHE A 475 11.05 8.69 41.16
CA PHE A 475 11.33 9.61 40.05
C PHE A 475 12.21 10.77 40.53
N ASN A 476 13.24 11.09 39.75
CA ASN A 476 14.07 12.28 39.93
C ASN A 476 14.01 13.14 38.68
N ALA A 477 13.05 14.06 38.65
CA ALA A 477 12.80 14.96 37.53
C ALA A 477 12.32 16.32 38.07
N PRO A 478 13.23 17.15 38.61
CA PRO A 478 12.85 18.35 39.36
C PRO A 478 12.15 19.42 38.51
N ASN A 479 12.32 19.39 37.18
CA ASN A 479 11.67 20.32 36.24
C ASN A 479 10.35 19.78 35.66
N LEU A 480 9.94 18.57 36.06
CA LEU A 480 8.71 17.95 35.61
C LEU A 480 7.51 18.74 36.13
N LYS A 481 6.60 19.11 35.23
CA LYS A 481 5.37 19.85 35.54
C LYS A 481 4.14 18.95 35.47
N HIS A 482 4.15 17.98 34.57
CA HIS A 482 3.05 17.06 34.31
C HIS A 482 3.50 15.62 34.49
N LEU A 483 2.82 14.89 35.37
CA LEU A 483 3.00 13.47 35.57
C LEU A 483 1.64 12.78 35.44
N ALA A 484 1.54 11.80 34.55
CA ALA A 484 0.37 10.95 34.42
C ALA A 484 0.75 9.48 34.55
N LEU A 485 0.19 8.82 35.57
CA LEU A 485 0.47 7.45 35.91
C LEU A 485 -0.85 6.72 36.06
N GLU A 486 -1.12 5.79 35.15
CA GLU A 486 -2.34 5.00 35.21
C GLU A 486 -2.10 3.64 35.86
N HIS A 487 -3.10 3.11 36.58
CA HIS A 487 -3.05 1.78 37.20
C HIS A 487 -1.86 1.58 38.16
N VAL A 488 -1.53 2.60 38.97
CA VAL A 488 -0.45 2.51 39.97
C VAL A 488 -0.82 1.51 41.06
N GLN A 489 0.04 0.51 41.29
CA GLN A 489 -0.14 -0.57 42.28
C GLN A 489 1.00 -0.59 43.33
N ILE A 490 1.15 0.49 44.09
CA ILE A 490 2.12 0.58 45.21
C ILE A 490 1.38 0.79 46.54
N ALA A 491 2.04 0.47 47.66
CA ALA A 491 1.49 0.71 48.98
C ALA A 491 1.30 2.23 49.26
N PRO A 492 0.29 2.64 50.04
CA PRO A 492 -0.01 4.05 50.33
C PRO A 492 1.20 4.89 50.78
N GLU A 493 2.02 4.35 51.68
CA GLU A 493 3.21 4.99 52.24
C GLU A 493 4.28 5.32 51.20
N HIS A 494 4.24 4.64 50.04
CA HIS A 494 5.23 4.79 48.99
C HIS A 494 4.92 5.90 47.98
N TYR A 495 3.72 6.47 47.98
CA TYR A 495 3.39 7.62 47.12
C TYR A 495 4.24 8.85 47.44
N VAL A 496 4.67 9.01 48.69
CA VAL A 496 5.61 10.06 49.11
C VAL A 496 6.94 9.90 48.37
N ILE A 497 7.48 8.68 48.31
CA ILE A 497 8.74 8.37 47.60
C ILE A 497 8.54 8.50 46.07
N LEU A 498 7.36 8.17 45.56
CA LEU A 498 7.04 8.33 44.14
C LEU A 498 7.17 9.80 43.71
N LEU A 499 6.71 10.73 44.55
CA LEU A 499 6.58 12.15 44.21
C LEU A 499 7.69 13.06 44.75
N SER A 500 8.49 12.60 45.72
CA SER A 500 9.49 13.40 46.44
C SER A 500 10.52 14.10 45.53
N GLY A 501 10.90 13.50 44.41
CA GLY A 501 11.87 14.07 43.46
C GLY A 501 11.27 15.03 42.41
N LEU A 502 10.01 15.46 42.58
CA LEU A 502 9.25 16.23 41.58
C LEU A 502 8.84 17.62 42.09
N SER A 503 9.82 18.45 42.46
CA SER A 503 9.60 19.74 43.14
C SER A 503 8.72 20.76 42.40
N ASN A 504 8.69 20.72 41.06
CA ASN A 504 7.92 21.65 40.23
C ASN A 504 6.62 21.06 39.67
N LEU A 505 6.16 19.93 40.24
CA LEU A 505 4.96 19.27 39.76
C LEU A 505 3.72 20.17 39.96
N THR A 506 2.93 20.32 38.90
CA THR A 506 1.70 21.13 38.89
C THR A 506 0.48 20.34 38.44
N HIS A 507 0.67 19.26 37.67
CA HIS A 507 -0.40 18.41 37.19
C HIS A 507 -0.06 16.96 37.51
N LEU A 508 -0.95 16.32 38.26
CA LEU A 508 -0.83 14.92 38.64
C LEU A 508 -2.09 14.17 38.23
N ASP A 509 -1.92 13.16 37.40
CA ASP A 509 -2.97 12.23 36.99
C ASP A 509 -2.62 10.84 37.54
N LEU A 510 -3.46 10.34 38.42
CA LEU A 510 -3.38 9.02 39.06
C LEU A 510 -4.63 8.19 38.71
N SER A 511 -5.17 8.37 37.50
CA SER A 511 -6.34 7.64 37.02
C SER A 511 -6.15 6.12 37.22
N ASN A 512 -7.20 5.44 37.67
CA ASN A 512 -7.21 4.00 37.96
C ASN A 512 -6.18 3.53 39.01
N ALA A 513 -5.57 4.43 39.79
CA ALA A 513 -4.69 4.03 40.89
C ALA A 513 -5.45 3.30 41.99
N VAL A 514 -4.83 2.28 42.57
CA VAL A 514 -5.38 1.51 43.69
C VAL A 514 -4.57 1.78 44.97
N ASN A 515 -5.19 1.60 46.14
CA ASN A 515 -4.54 1.69 47.44
C ASN A 515 -3.78 3.02 47.68
N ILE A 516 -4.42 4.16 47.42
CA ILE A 516 -3.83 5.50 47.58
C ILE A 516 -3.82 6.00 49.04
N GLY A 517 -4.44 5.23 49.96
CA GLY A 517 -4.55 5.54 51.39
C GLY A 517 -5.20 6.89 51.68
N ASN A 518 -4.69 7.59 52.70
CA ASN A 518 -5.23 8.87 53.15
C ASN A 518 -4.65 10.08 52.42
N PHE A 519 -4.00 9.93 51.24
CA PHE A 519 -3.47 11.06 50.45
C PHE A 519 -2.37 11.89 51.13
N GLU A 520 -1.56 11.28 52.00
CA GLU A 520 -0.49 11.98 52.74
C GLU A 520 0.58 12.62 51.82
N PHE A 521 0.66 12.14 50.58
CA PHE A 521 1.59 12.64 49.56
C PHE A 521 1.32 14.10 49.13
N VAL A 522 0.16 14.69 49.44
CA VAL A 522 -0.14 16.10 49.14
C VAL A 522 0.91 17.05 49.74
N SER A 523 1.50 16.67 50.88
CA SER A 523 2.61 17.38 51.52
C SER A 523 3.86 17.49 50.64
N SER A 524 4.10 16.48 49.80
CA SER A 524 5.22 16.43 48.85
C SER A 524 4.93 17.18 47.54
N THR A 525 3.68 17.59 47.32
CA THR A 525 3.21 18.21 46.08
C THR A 525 2.35 19.47 46.32
N PRO A 526 2.82 20.43 47.14
CA PRO A 526 2.00 21.58 47.55
C PRO A 526 1.64 22.56 46.42
N ASN A 527 2.30 22.44 45.26
CA ASN A 527 2.14 23.33 44.11
C ASN A 527 1.15 22.82 43.05
N LEU A 528 0.43 21.73 43.33
CA LEU A 528 -0.54 21.18 42.38
C LEU A 528 -1.63 22.20 42.00
N VAL A 529 -1.86 22.28 40.70
CA VAL A 529 -2.90 23.05 40.03
C VAL A 529 -3.98 22.13 39.48
N SER A 530 -3.62 20.90 39.08
CA SER A 530 -4.54 19.88 38.60
C SER A 530 -4.27 18.53 39.24
N LEU A 531 -5.33 17.88 39.73
CA LEU A 531 -5.30 16.54 40.30
C LEU A 531 -6.43 15.72 39.67
N CYS A 532 -6.07 14.67 38.94
CA CYS A 532 -7.00 13.72 38.34
C CYS A 532 -6.93 12.37 39.06
N LEU A 533 -8.08 11.93 39.57
CA LEU A 533 -8.29 10.73 40.36
C LEU A 533 -9.45 9.93 39.76
N TYR A 534 -9.56 9.93 38.44
CA TYR A 534 -10.59 9.17 37.74
C TYR A 534 -10.52 7.68 38.13
N ASN A 535 -11.66 7.08 38.47
CA ASN A 535 -11.77 5.68 38.95
C ASN A 535 -10.94 5.36 40.23
N VAL A 536 -10.53 6.37 41.01
CA VAL A 536 -9.87 6.15 42.30
C VAL A 536 -10.90 6.16 43.43
N LYS A 537 -10.82 5.18 44.33
CA LYS A 537 -11.71 5.09 45.51
C LYS A 537 -11.32 6.10 46.57
N VAL A 538 -11.98 7.26 46.56
CA VAL A 538 -11.78 8.33 47.56
C VAL A 538 -12.88 8.37 48.64
N ASN A 539 -13.85 7.46 48.54
CA ASN A 539 -15.02 7.37 49.41
C ASN A 539 -14.86 6.42 50.61
N GLU A 540 -13.77 5.64 50.69
CA GLU A 540 -13.52 4.73 51.82
C GLU A 540 -13.24 5.52 53.12
N ASN A 541 -12.50 6.63 53.05
CA ASN A 541 -12.27 7.55 54.15
C ASN A 541 -12.42 9.01 53.68
N PRO A 542 -13.65 9.49 53.45
CA PRO A 542 -13.88 10.77 52.80
C PRO A 542 -13.42 11.95 53.66
N SER A 543 -13.51 11.87 55.00
CA SER A 543 -13.04 12.95 55.88
C SER A 543 -11.52 13.14 55.79
N ALA A 544 -10.74 12.06 55.77
CA ALA A 544 -9.29 12.13 55.60
C ALA A 544 -8.90 12.63 54.19
N PHE A 545 -9.58 12.13 53.15
CA PHE A 545 -9.41 12.61 51.79
C PHE A 545 -9.61 14.13 51.69
N VAL A 546 -10.75 14.63 52.17
CA VAL A 546 -11.07 16.06 52.15
C VAL A 546 -10.02 16.84 52.94
N ALA A 547 -9.71 16.43 54.17
CA ALA A 547 -8.75 17.13 55.04
C ALA A 547 -7.35 17.27 54.43
N ASN A 548 -6.91 16.31 53.62
CA ASN A 548 -5.62 16.37 52.93
C ASN A 548 -5.69 17.12 51.60
N VAL A 549 -6.70 16.88 50.76
CA VAL A 549 -6.81 17.56 49.46
C VAL A 549 -7.02 19.06 49.60
N ILE A 550 -7.78 19.53 50.60
CA ILE A 550 -7.99 20.97 50.81
C ILE A 550 -6.71 21.72 51.21
N GLN A 551 -5.61 21.03 51.54
CA GLN A 551 -4.31 21.66 51.77
C GLN A 551 -3.71 22.20 50.46
N LEU A 552 -4.12 21.68 49.31
CA LEU A 552 -3.70 22.11 47.97
C LEU A 552 -4.40 23.42 47.57
N LYS A 553 -4.08 24.54 48.25
CA LYS A 553 -4.75 25.84 48.03
C LYS A 553 -4.60 26.41 46.62
N LYS A 554 -3.63 25.93 45.83
CA LYS A 554 -3.41 26.31 44.43
C LYS A 554 -4.22 25.49 43.42
N LEU A 555 -4.91 24.44 43.87
CA LEU A 555 -5.65 23.53 43.01
C LEU A 555 -6.81 24.27 42.30
N ARG A 556 -6.88 24.09 40.99
CA ARG A 556 -7.89 24.69 40.10
C ARG A 556 -8.75 23.65 39.41
N HIS A 557 -8.21 22.46 39.19
CA HIS A 557 -8.86 21.35 38.52
C HIS A 557 -8.80 20.11 39.41
N LEU A 558 -9.96 19.63 39.83
CA LEU A 558 -10.10 18.38 40.57
C LEU A 558 -11.04 17.45 39.81
N ASP A 559 -10.61 16.21 39.62
CA ASP A 559 -11.41 15.18 38.99
C ASP A 559 -11.42 13.95 39.89
N ILE A 560 -12.60 13.61 40.40
CA ILE A 560 -12.88 12.45 41.24
C ILE A 560 -13.99 11.60 40.63
N SER A 561 -14.13 11.68 39.30
CA SER A 561 -15.20 10.99 38.59
C SER A 561 -14.94 9.49 38.49
N HIS A 562 -16.00 8.72 38.33
CA HIS A 562 -15.92 7.26 38.38
C HIS A 562 -16.83 6.65 37.31
N ALA A 563 -16.33 5.65 36.57
CA ALA A 563 -17.13 4.94 35.57
C ALA A 563 -18.21 4.06 36.22
N ASN A 564 -17.84 3.30 37.26
CA ASN A 564 -18.76 2.46 38.02
C ASN A 564 -19.35 3.18 39.25
N HIS A 565 -20.64 3.53 39.17
CA HIS A 565 -21.37 4.23 40.21
C HIS A 565 -21.39 3.49 41.57
N LYS A 566 -21.35 2.14 41.57
CA LYS A 566 -21.34 1.35 42.81
C LYS A 566 -20.09 1.56 43.67
N ASN A 567 -18.98 1.94 43.05
CA ASN A 567 -17.70 2.10 43.73
C ASN A 567 -17.48 3.50 44.29
N ALA A 568 -18.33 4.47 43.98
CA ALA A 568 -18.15 5.89 44.31
C ALA A 568 -19.33 6.47 45.11
N PHE A 569 -19.80 5.71 46.10
CA PHE A 569 -20.86 6.14 47.01
C PHE A 569 -20.29 6.78 48.27
N PHE A 570 -20.65 8.03 48.54
CA PHE A 570 -20.24 8.81 49.70
C PHE A 570 -21.34 8.87 50.75
N HIS A 571 -20.95 8.74 52.02
CA HIS A 571 -21.82 9.05 53.15
C HIS A 571 -21.83 10.57 53.39
N LYS A 572 -23.01 11.17 53.61
CA LYS A 572 -23.22 12.64 53.70
C LYS A 572 -22.64 13.40 52.48
N PRO A 573 -23.08 13.08 51.25
CA PRO A 573 -22.49 13.60 50.01
C PRO A 573 -22.48 15.14 49.92
N ASN A 574 -23.57 15.80 50.33
CA ASN A 574 -23.65 17.28 50.33
C ASN A 574 -22.61 17.92 51.24
N GLN A 575 -22.34 17.35 52.42
CA GLN A 575 -21.33 17.86 53.33
C GLN A 575 -19.93 17.69 52.76
N VAL A 576 -19.61 16.49 52.26
CA VAL A 576 -18.30 16.19 51.63
C VAL A 576 -18.03 17.15 50.47
N LEU A 577 -19.02 17.39 49.61
CA LEU A 577 -18.88 18.30 48.49
C LEU A 577 -18.70 19.75 48.96
N SER A 578 -19.47 20.22 49.95
CA SER A 578 -19.34 21.57 50.53
C SER A 578 -17.94 21.78 51.11
N ASP A 579 -17.47 20.84 51.92
CA ASP A 579 -16.15 20.91 52.58
C ASP A 579 -15.02 20.97 51.53
N LEU A 580 -15.13 20.22 50.43
CA LEU A 580 -14.17 20.26 49.32
C LEU A 580 -14.15 21.64 48.63
N VAL A 581 -15.31 22.15 48.22
CA VAL A 581 -15.36 23.39 47.42
C VAL A 581 -15.08 24.64 48.24
N GLU A 582 -15.44 24.65 49.52
CA GLU A 582 -15.09 25.73 50.47
C GLU A 582 -13.60 25.68 50.82
N GLY A 583 -13.05 24.47 50.98
CA GLY A 583 -11.63 24.26 51.28
C GLY A 583 -10.68 24.59 50.12
N LEU A 584 -11.18 24.62 48.87
CA LEU A 584 -10.43 24.85 47.64
C LEU A 584 -10.83 26.19 46.97
N PRO A 585 -10.31 27.33 47.43
CA PRO A 585 -10.79 28.65 47.02
C PRO A 585 -10.53 28.97 45.53
N ASN A 586 -9.49 28.38 44.94
CA ASN A 586 -9.11 28.59 43.55
C ASN A 586 -9.74 27.58 42.58
N LEU A 587 -10.63 26.70 43.04
CA LEU A 587 -11.25 25.68 42.21
C LEU A 587 -12.09 26.33 41.11
N THR A 588 -11.83 25.93 39.86
CA THR A 588 -12.53 26.40 38.66
C THR A 588 -13.16 25.28 37.86
N SER A 589 -12.70 24.05 38.05
CA SER A 589 -13.11 22.87 37.32
C SER A 589 -13.23 21.71 38.29
N LEU A 590 -14.39 21.07 38.30
CA LEU A 590 -14.66 19.92 39.15
C LEU A 590 -15.35 18.83 38.33
N ASP A 591 -14.86 17.59 38.35
CA ASP A 591 -15.56 16.45 37.78
C ASP A 591 -15.96 15.47 38.89
N ILE A 592 -17.27 15.28 39.09
CA ILE A 592 -17.87 14.35 40.05
C ILE A 592 -18.75 13.31 39.35
N GLY A 593 -18.61 13.15 38.02
CA GLY A 593 -19.39 12.20 37.24
C GLY A 593 -19.36 10.78 37.83
N GLY A 594 -20.48 10.08 37.78
CA GLY A 594 -20.60 8.73 38.34
C GLY A 594 -20.63 8.62 39.87
N THR A 595 -20.53 9.71 40.61
CA THR A 595 -20.63 9.71 42.08
C THR A 595 -22.07 10.02 42.55
N ASN A 596 -22.32 10.00 43.87
CA ASN A 596 -23.55 10.52 44.48
C ASN A 596 -23.35 11.89 45.17
N LEU A 597 -22.24 12.59 44.89
CA LEU A 597 -21.93 13.89 45.49
C LEU A 597 -22.93 14.98 45.11
N ASP A 598 -23.74 14.73 44.08
CA ASP A 598 -24.83 15.59 43.64
C ASP A 598 -26.10 15.50 44.51
N GLY A 599 -26.07 14.73 45.61
CA GLY A 599 -27.09 14.68 46.64
C GLY A 599 -28.02 13.46 46.55
N ARG A 600 -29.21 13.54 47.17
CA ARG A 600 -30.18 12.42 47.27
C ARG A 600 -31.12 12.28 46.07
N GLY A 601 -30.83 12.93 44.95
CA GLY A 601 -31.66 12.89 43.73
C GLY A 601 -32.92 13.78 43.77
N VAL A 602 -33.13 14.55 44.84
CA VAL A 602 -34.16 15.59 44.93
C VAL A 602 -33.47 16.91 45.25
N ALA A 603 -33.90 18.02 44.63
CA ALA A 603 -33.42 19.35 44.98
C ALA A 603 -33.76 19.63 46.46
N GLU A 604 -32.74 19.71 47.32
CA GLU A 604 -32.92 19.94 48.74
C GLU A 604 -32.98 21.45 49.00
N ARG A 605 -34.16 21.95 49.40
CA ARG A 605 -34.29 23.33 49.88
C ARG A 605 -34.12 23.35 51.40
N PRO A 606 -33.20 24.16 51.97
CA PRO A 606 -33.01 24.20 53.41
C PRO A 606 -34.33 24.61 54.11
N LEU A 607 -34.76 23.80 55.08
CA LEU A 607 -36.00 23.99 55.85
C LEU A 607 -35.95 25.17 56.84
N ILE A 608 -34.82 25.89 56.94
CA ILE A 608 -34.58 26.90 57.98
C ILE A 608 -34.44 28.31 57.38
N SER A 609 -35.42 29.14 57.73
CA SER A 609 -35.68 30.52 57.28
C SER A 609 -34.65 31.59 57.68
N ASN A 610 -33.50 31.21 58.26
CA ASN A 610 -32.42 32.15 58.61
C ASN A 610 -31.11 31.87 57.84
N SER A 611 -31.08 30.87 56.96
CA SER A 611 -29.96 30.69 56.02
C SER A 611 -30.09 31.72 54.89
N THR A 612 -28.99 32.41 54.57
CA THR A 612 -28.93 33.46 53.55
C THR A 612 -29.63 33.04 52.24
N LYS A 613 -30.39 33.95 51.61
CA LYS A 613 -31.13 33.75 50.34
C LYS A 613 -30.38 32.97 49.26
N VAL A 614 -29.05 33.00 49.27
CA VAL A 614 -28.13 32.32 48.35
C VAL A 614 -28.23 30.79 48.42
N TYR A 615 -28.45 30.19 49.59
CA TYR A 615 -28.55 28.72 49.73
C TYR A 615 -29.83 28.12 49.15
N ALA A 616 -30.85 28.94 48.89
CA ALA A 616 -32.10 28.51 48.26
C ALA A 616 -32.05 28.58 46.72
N MET A 617 -30.94 29.04 46.13
CA MET A 617 -30.75 29.28 44.69
C MET A 617 -29.83 28.24 44.03
N CYS A 618 -29.59 27.08 44.66
CA CYS A 618 -28.74 26.04 44.12
C CYS A 618 -29.37 24.66 44.27
N ASP A 619 -29.52 23.95 43.16
CA ASP A 619 -30.12 22.61 43.13
C ASP A 619 -29.14 21.49 43.51
N ILE A 620 -27.86 21.81 43.70
CA ILE A 620 -26.82 20.91 44.21
C ILE A 620 -26.29 21.51 45.51
N GLN A 621 -26.86 21.09 46.64
CA GLN A 621 -26.65 21.77 47.93
C GLN A 621 -25.18 21.91 48.35
N GLY A 622 -24.34 20.90 48.05
CA GLY A 622 -22.90 20.96 48.31
C GLY A 622 -22.14 22.00 47.47
N LEU A 623 -22.76 22.64 46.49
CA LEU A 623 -22.20 23.71 45.66
C LEU A 623 -22.81 25.10 45.96
N ALA A 624 -23.63 25.23 47.01
CA ALA A 624 -24.32 26.49 47.32
C ALA A 624 -23.36 27.68 47.48
N CYS A 625 -22.13 27.47 47.98
CA CYS A 625 -21.12 28.52 48.10
C CYS A 625 -20.61 29.07 46.75
N ARG A 626 -20.92 28.39 45.63
CA ARG A 626 -20.47 28.73 44.27
C ARG A 626 -21.50 29.53 43.47
N VAL A 627 -22.70 29.80 43.99
CA VAL A 627 -23.75 30.57 43.28
C VAL A 627 -23.23 31.91 42.75
N ASN A 628 -22.48 32.66 43.56
CA ASN A 628 -21.92 33.95 43.17
C ASN A 628 -20.54 33.86 42.48
N ASN A 629 -19.97 32.66 42.38
CA ASN A 629 -18.67 32.40 41.74
C ASN A 629 -18.72 31.02 41.05
N PRO A 630 -19.50 30.87 39.98
CA PRO A 630 -19.75 29.58 39.35
C PRO A 630 -18.46 28.95 38.83
N LEU A 631 -18.40 27.61 38.85
CA LEU A 631 -17.30 26.87 38.24
C LEU A 631 -17.26 27.14 36.72
N GLN A 632 -16.06 27.19 36.14
CA GLN A 632 -15.94 27.24 34.68
C GLN A 632 -16.38 25.91 34.06
N PHE A 633 -16.10 24.79 34.73
CA PHE A 633 -16.48 23.45 34.30
C PHE A 633 -17.00 22.61 35.47
N LEU A 634 -18.09 21.87 35.23
CA LEU A 634 -18.61 20.86 36.15
C LEU A 634 -18.96 19.57 35.40
N GLY A 635 -18.33 18.47 35.80
CA GLY A 635 -18.64 17.12 35.30
C GLY A 635 -19.70 16.45 36.15
N LEU A 636 -20.85 16.18 35.54
CA LEU A 636 -22.04 15.54 36.13
C LEU A 636 -22.49 14.29 35.35
N TYR A 637 -21.71 13.84 34.37
CA TYR A 637 -22.10 12.70 33.54
C TYR A 637 -22.27 11.43 34.40
N GLY A 638 -23.47 10.86 34.37
CA GLY A 638 -23.81 9.63 35.09
C GLY A 638 -23.84 9.75 36.62
N THR A 639 -23.99 10.95 37.19
CA THR A 639 -24.21 11.08 38.64
C THR A 639 -25.52 10.41 39.09
N HIS A 640 -25.57 9.91 40.33
CA HIS A 640 -26.72 9.12 40.81
C HIS A 640 -28.02 9.93 40.85
N GLY A 641 -27.95 11.21 41.24
CA GLY A 641 -29.11 12.07 41.36
C GLY A 641 -29.49 12.80 40.07
N GLU A 642 -28.95 12.38 38.92
CA GLU A 642 -29.12 12.98 37.59
C GLU A 642 -29.06 14.52 37.59
N ALA A 643 -28.14 15.09 38.40
CA ALA A 643 -28.13 16.51 38.67
C ALA A 643 -27.92 17.40 37.44
N CYS A 644 -27.37 16.86 36.34
CA CYS A 644 -27.21 17.60 35.09
C CYS A 644 -28.53 18.03 34.42
N ARG A 645 -29.67 17.46 34.85
CA ARG A 645 -31.03 17.85 34.41
C ARG A 645 -31.68 18.92 35.30
N ARG A 646 -31.03 19.35 36.40
CA ARG A 646 -31.55 20.38 37.32
C ARG A 646 -31.33 21.78 36.75
N TYR A 647 -32.06 22.77 37.28
CA TYR A 647 -32.09 24.12 36.70
C TYR A 647 -30.95 24.99 37.25
N ASP A 648 -30.83 25.08 38.57
CA ASP A 648 -29.95 26.04 39.24
C ASP A 648 -28.59 25.41 39.59
N ILE A 649 -27.77 25.18 38.56
CA ILE A 649 -26.42 24.58 38.67
C ILE A 649 -25.35 25.69 38.56
N PRO A 650 -24.48 25.88 39.57
CA PRO A 650 -23.49 26.97 39.60
C PRO A 650 -22.25 26.65 38.76
N ALA A 651 -22.42 26.43 37.45
CA ALA A 651 -21.35 26.15 36.49
C ALA A 651 -21.65 26.73 35.10
N LYS A 652 -20.61 27.14 34.37
CA LYS A 652 -20.76 27.68 33.01
C LYS A 652 -20.80 26.60 31.92
N ILE A 653 -20.01 25.54 32.08
CA ILE A 653 -19.93 24.42 31.14
C ILE A 653 -20.21 23.14 31.94
N ILE A 654 -21.16 22.35 31.48
CA ILE A 654 -21.59 21.12 32.14
C ILE A 654 -21.35 19.94 31.19
N ALA A 655 -20.56 18.95 31.65
CA ALA A 655 -20.52 17.63 31.01
C ALA A 655 -21.59 16.76 31.67
N GLY A 656 -22.50 16.19 30.90
CA GLY A 656 -23.68 15.49 31.41
C GLY A 656 -24.43 14.73 30.31
N ASN A 657 -25.58 14.16 30.65
CA ASN A 657 -26.42 13.38 29.74
C ASN A 657 -27.85 13.92 29.65
N ALA A 658 -28.07 15.21 29.93
CA ALA A 658 -29.39 15.82 29.84
C ALA A 658 -29.81 16.17 28.40
N ASN A 659 -28.86 16.49 27.53
CA ASN A 659 -29.08 16.89 26.14
C ASN A 659 -27.82 16.70 25.29
N ASP A 660 -27.91 16.95 23.98
CA ASP A 660 -26.82 16.77 23.03
C ASP A 660 -25.58 17.63 23.35
N GLU A 661 -25.75 18.87 23.84
CA GLU A 661 -24.66 19.74 24.30
C GLU A 661 -23.78 19.05 25.33
N GLN A 662 -24.42 18.60 26.39
CA GLN A 662 -23.77 18.05 27.56
C GLN A 662 -23.08 16.74 27.21
N ILE A 663 -23.70 15.92 26.35
CA ILE A 663 -23.13 14.66 25.85
C ILE A 663 -21.87 14.94 25.02
N LEU A 664 -21.91 15.95 24.12
CA LEU A 664 -20.74 16.33 23.32
C LEU A 664 -19.60 16.90 24.17
N ILE A 665 -19.92 17.67 25.23
CA ILE A 665 -18.93 18.13 26.21
C ILE A 665 -18.35 16.94 26.97
N ALA A 666 -19.18 16.01 27.45
CA ALA A 666 -18.75 14.80 28.14
C ALA A 666 -17.82 13.95 27.27
N ALA A 667 -18.12 13.83 25.97
CA ALA A 667 -17.29 13.08 25.03
C ALA A 667 -15.89 13.71 24.89
N ARG A 668 -15.80 15.04 24.81
CA ARG A 668 -14.51 15.76 24.76
C ARG A 668 -13.70 15.57 26.04
N VAL A 669 -14.35 15.57 27.19
CA VAL A 669 -13.69 15.35 28.49
C VAL A 669 -13.14 13.93 28.60
N CYS A 670 -13.88 12.95 28.09
CA CYS A 670 -13.49 11.54 28.20
C CYS A 670 -12.50 11.07 27.11
N MET A 671 -12.32 11.87 26.04
CA MET A 671 -11.67 11.51 24.78
C MET A 671 -10.26 10.92 24.88
N ASP A 672 -9.44 11.32 25.87
CA ASP A 672 -8.04 10.89 25.89
C ASP A 672 -7.79 9.75 26.88
N ASN A 673 -8.39 9.81 28.08
CA ASN A 673 -7.97 8.99 29.23
C ASN A 673 -9.13 8.38 30.04
N LYS A 674 -10.39 8.52 29.61
CA LYS A 674 -11.57 7.96 30.33
C LYS A 674 -12.39 7.05 29.43
N GLN A 675 -11.75 5.99 28.91
CA GLN A 675 -12.32 5.10 27.90
C GLN A 675 -13.66 4.48 28.35
N ASP A 676 -13.77 4.03 29.61
CA ASP A 676 -15.00 3.45 30.14
C ASP A 676 -16.18 4.43 30.14
N LEU A 677 -15.92 5.71 30.42
CA LEU A 677 -16.95 6.75 30.35
C LEU A 677 -17.23 7.13 28.90
N LEU A 678 -16.20 7.24 28.05
CA LEU A 678 -16.37 7.55 26.64
C LEU A 678 -17.25 6.52 25.94
N GLN A 679 -17.12 5.24 26.25
CA GLN A 679 -18.02 4.20 25.78
C GLN A 679 -19.49 4.52 26.09
N LYS A 680 -19.79 4.89 27.34
CA LYS A 680 -21.16 5.23 27.77
C LYS A 680 -21.66 6.49 27.07
N VAL A 681 -20.82 7.51 26.97
CA VAL A 681 -21.16 8.77 26.31
C VAL A 681 -21.47 8.55 24.83
N LEU A 682 -20.68 7.73 24.12
CA LEU A 682 -20.94 7.40 22.72
C LEU A 682 -22.21 6.56 22.55
N ASN A 683 -22.55 5.73 23.53
CA ASN A 683 -23.82 5.01 23.53
C ASN A 683 -25.03 5.97 23.71
N ASP A 684 -24.94 6.96 24.59
CA ASP A 684 -25.97 7.99 24.71
C ASP A 684 -26.09 8.82 23.42
N LEU A 685 -24.95 9.17 22.81
CA LEU A 685 -24.94 9.87 21.52
C LEU A 685 -25.61 9.03 20.43
N TYR A 686 -25.35 7.72 20.39
CA TYR A 686 -26.05 6.79 19.50
C TYR A 686 -27.58 6.83 19.71
N HIS A 687 -28.05 6.83 20.96
CA HIS A 687 -29.48 6.93 21.27
C HIS A 687 -30.09 8.24 20.77
N VAL A 688 -29.40 9.36 20.94
CA VAL A 688 -29.83 10.67 20.41
C VAL A 688 -30.02 10.60 18.89
N PHE A 689 -29.08 10.02 18.14
CA PHE A 689 -29.21 9.90 16.68
C PHE A 689 -30.28 8.92 16.21
N ARG A 690 -30.61 7.92 17.03
CA ARG A 690 -31.60 6.90 16.68
C ARG A 690 -33.03 7.33 16.96
N TYR A 691 -33.26 8.10 18.03
CA TYR A 691 -34.61 8.36 18.56
C TYR A 691 -34.95 9.85 18.71
N GLU A 692 -33.97 10.75 18.66
CA GLU A 692 -34.15 12.19 18.92
C GLU A 692 -33.59 13.05 17.77
N SER A 693 -33.73 14.38 17.87
CA SER A 693 -33.11 15.34 16.95
C SER A 693 -31.80 15.87 17.52
N CYS A 694 -30.68 15.67 16.81
CA CYS A 694 -29.39 16.28 17.15
C CYS A 694 -29.21 17.61 16.39
N GLU A 695 -29.13 18.72 17.11
CA GLU A 695 -28.93 20.04 16.50
C GLU A 695 -27.50 20.22 15.98
N ARG A 696 -26.52 19.58 16.65
CA ARG A 696 -25.08 19.74 16.39
C ARG A 696 -24.43 18.56 15.66
N MET A 697 -25.08 18.08 14.61
CA MET A 697 -24.61 16.90 13.84
C MET A 697 -23.15 16.96 13.39
N ASP A 698 -22.63 18.13 12.99
CA ASP A 698 -21.25 18.26 12.53
C ASP A 698 -20.22 18.07 13.65
N GLN A 699 -20.53 18.59 14.84
CA GLN A 699 -19.66 18.42 16.01
C GLN A 699 -19.69 16.98 16.51
N ALA A 700 -20.88 16.37 16.52
CA ALA A 700 -21.05 14.97 16.86
C ALA A 700 -20.28 14.05 15.91
N LEU A 701 -20.39 14.27 14.59
CA LEU A 701 -19.61 13.54 13.60
C LEU A 701 -18.11 13.65 13.85
N TYR A 702 -17.61 14.85 14.16
CA TYR A 702 -16.19 15.05 14.43
C TYR A 702 -15.74 14.28 15.68
N ILE A 703 -16.53 14.32 16.76
CA ILE A 703 -16.25 13.63 18.02
C ILE A 703 -16.27 12.11 17.84
N VAL A 704 -17.27 11.57 17.14
CA VAL A 704 -17.36 10.12 16.88
C VAL A 704 -16.16 9.64 16.07
N LEU A 705 -15.79 10.37 15.01
CA LEU A 705 -14.63 10.03 14.20
C LEU A 705 -13.33 10.13 15.00
N GLU A 706 -13.17 11.18 15.81
CA GLU A 706 -11.99 11.33 16.67
C GLU A 706 -11.88 10.19 17.69
N ALA A 707 -12.98 9.80 18.34
CA ALA A 707 -13.01 8.70 19.29
C ALA A 707 -12.65 7.36 18.62
N MET A 708 -13.24 7.07 17.47
CA MET A 708 -12.90 5.85 16.71
C MET A 708 -11.45 5.84 16.23
N GLU A 709 -10.90 6.99 15.82
CA GLU A 709 -9.51 7.12 15.37
C GLU A 709 -8.50 6.99 16.52
N LYS A 710 -8.82 7.51 17.71
CA LYS A 710 -7.95 7.45 18.90
C LYS A 710 -7.99 6.11 19.62
N HIS A 711 -9.14 5.44 19.64
CA HIS A 711 -9.37 4.21 20.40
C HIS A 711 -9.66 3.03 19.47
N LEU A 712 -8.75 2.79 18.52
CA LEU A 712 -8.93 1.74 17.51
C LEU A 712 -9.07 0.35 18.15
N ASN A 713 -8.37 0.07 19.25
CA ASN A 713 -8.38 -1.23 19.93
C ASN A 713 -9.55 -1.40 20.91
N GLU A 714 -10.33 -0.36 21.17
CA GLU A 714 -11.46 -0.42 22.11
C GLU A 714 -12.74 -0.85 21.41
N ARG A 715 -13.06 -2.15 21.49
CA ARG A 715 -14.21 -2.77 20.82
C ARG A 715 -15.50 -1.99 20.97
N HIS A 716 -15.87 -1.62 22.20
CA HIS A 716 -17.16 -0.97 22.46
C HIS A 716 -17.24 0.45 21.88
N ILE A 717 -16.12 1.19 21.86
CA ILE A 717 -16.05 2.51 21.21
C ILE A 717 -16.24 2.37 19.70
N GLN A 718 -15.62 1.36 19.08
CA GLN A 718 -15.80 1.09 17.64
C GLN A 718 -17.24 0.69 17.31
N ILE A 719 -17.87 -0.16 18.14
CA ILE A 719 -19.25 -0.60 17.96
C ILE A 719 -20.23 0.59 18.06
N SER A 720 -20.15 1.38 19.13
CA SER A 720 -21.04 2.54 19.32
C SER A 720 -20.77 3.64 18.29
N GLY A 721 -19.50 3.84 17.92
CA GLY A 721 -19.10 4.81 16.91
C GLY A 721 -19.62 4.44 15.52
N SER A 722 -19.44 3.19 15.09
CA SER A 722 -19.96 2.71 13.79
C SER A 722 -21.47 2.74 13.69
N ALA A 723 -22.18 2.40 14.78
CA ALA A 723 -23.63 2.51 14.86
C ALA A 723 -24.08 3.97 14.70
N THR A 724 -23.44 4.90 15.41
CA THR A 724 -23.73 6.34 15.29
C THR A 724 -23.45 6.86 13.88
N LEU A 725 -22.35 6.44 13.26
CA LEU A 725 -22.01 6.82 11.88
C LEU A 725 -23.04 6.34 10.86
N PHE A 726 -23.59 5.13 11.02
CA PHE A 726 -24.67 4.64 10.16
C PHE A 726 -25.87 5.58 10.17
N TYR A 727 -26.35 5.98 11.36
CA TYR A 727 -27.48 6.92 11.46
C TYR A 727 -27.14 8.31 10.91
N ILE A 728 -25.93 8.84 11.18
CA ILE A 728 -25.51 10.13 10.62
C ILE A 728 -25.52 10.11 9.08
N VAL A 729 -24.99 9.04 8.47
CA VAL A 729 -24.91 8.91 7.01
C VAL A 729 -26.28 8.61 6.39
N LYS A 730 -27.15 7.88 7.11
CA LYS A 730 -28.52 7.63 6.68
C LYS A 730 -29.37 8.90 6.65
N THR A 731 -29.23 9.77 7.67
CA THR A 731 -30.06 10.98 7.82
C THR A 731 -29.57 12.16 6.97
N LYS A 732 -28.26 12.28 6.70
CA LYS A 732 -27.76 13.33 5.78
C LYS A 732 -27.95 12.88 4.33
N GLU A 733 -28.65 13.70 3.54
CA GLU A 733 -28.68 13.51 2.09
C GLU A 733 -27.25 13.36 1.53
N LYS A 734 -27.04 12.34 0.68
CA LYS A 734 -25.72 11.95 0.16
C LYS A 734 -24.97 13.09 -0.56
N SER A 735 -25.68 14.16 -0.93
CA SER A 735 -25.21 15.39 -1.58
C SER A 735 -24.47 16.37 -0.65
N VAL A 736 -24.76 16.36 0.66
CA VAL A 736 -24.25 17.38 1.61
C VAL A 736 -22.84 17.05 2.14
N LEU A 737 -22.44 15.77 2.14
CA LEU A 737 -21.12 15.37 2.65
C LEU A 737 -20.00 15.63 1.62
N VAL A 738 -19.10 16.56 1.93
CA VAL A 738 -17.89 16.83 1.14
C VAL A 738 -17.02 15.56 1.05
N SER A 739 -16.38 15.31 -0.10
CA SER A 739 -15.59 14.10 -0.36
C SER A 739 -14.49 13.81 0.68
N LYS A 740 -13.93 14.85 1.31
CA LYS A 740 -12.95 14.70 2.40
C LYS A 740 -13.57 14.02 3.63
N MET A 741 -14.81 14.38 3.98
CA MET A 741 -15.51 13.79 5.10
C MET A 741 -15.95 12.35 4.81
N LYS A 742 -16.48 12.08 3.60
CA LYS A 742 -16.80 10.70 3.16
C LYS A 742 -15.59 9.77 3.33
N ARG A 743 -14.41 10.21 2.87
CA ARG A 743 -13.16 9.46 3.03
C ARG A 743 -12.78 9.23 4.49
N ARG A 744 -12.98 10.23 5.38
CA ARG A 744 -12.69 10.08 6.81
C ARG A 744 -13.63 9.05 7.46
N ILE A 745 -14.94 9.12 7.17
CA ILE A 745 -15.94 8.17 7.65
C ILE A 745 -15.62 6.74 7.19
N ILE A 746 -15.44 6.54 5.89
CA ILE A 746 -15.09 5.24 5.31
C ILE A 746 -13.76 4.73 5.89
N GLY A 747 -12.77 5.61 6.06
CA GLY A 747 -11.48 5.26 6.65
C GLY A 747 -11.60 4.76 8.08
N ALA A 748 -12.35 5.46 8.93
CA ALA A 748 -12.59 5.07 10.32
C ALA A 748 -13.38 3.75 10.42
N LEU A 749 -14.43 3.58 9.60
CA LEU A 749 -15.22 2.35 9.54
C LEU A 749 -14.35 1.14 9.15
N LEU A 750 -13.60 1.25 8.05
CA LEU A 750 -12.74 0.16 7.58
C LEU A 750 -11.61 -0.17 8.57
N ALA A 751 -11.03 0.83 9.24
CA ALA A 751 -10.03 0.61 10.27
C ALA A 751 -10.63 -0.16 11.46
N GLY A 752 -11.77 0.30 11.99
CA GLY A 752 -12.47 -0.38 13.08
C GLY A 752 -12.92 -1.79 12.73
N MET A 753 -13.48 -2.00 11.54
CA MET A 753 -13.90 -3.33 11.06
C MET A 753 -12.70 -4.26 10.88
N ASN A 754 -11.54 -3.75 10.44
CA ASN A 754 -10.35 -4.57 10.28
C ASN A 754 -9.72 -4.94 11.63
N ALA A 755 -9.73 -4.03 12.61
CA ALA A 755 -9.21 -4.27 13.95
C ALA A 755 -10.10 -5.23 14.77
N HIS A 756 -11.42 -5.17 14.58
CA HIS A 756 -12.43 -5.96 15.31
C HIS A 756 -13.24 -6.84 14.37
N LYS A 757 -12.56 -7.50 13.43
CA LYS A 757 -13.20 -8.27 12.35
C LYS A 757 -14.00 -9.49 12.85
N ASP A 758 -13.63 -10.03 14.02
CA ASP A 758 -14.31 -11.15 14.68
C ASP A 758 -15.56 -10.69 15.47
N GLU A 759 -15.83 -9.37 15.49
CA GLU A 759 -16.95 -8.80 16.22
C GLU A 759 -18.17 -8.57 15.34
N GLU A 760 -19.15 -9.47 15.44
CA GLU A 760 -20.32 -9.50 14.55
C GLU A 760 -21.09 -8.16 14.51
N THR A 761 -21.34 -7.55 15.68
CA THR A 761 -22.03 -6.25 15.76
C THR A 761 -21.24 -5.14 15.04
N MET A 762 -19.90 -5.16 15.14
CA MET A 762 -19.04 -4.19 14.44
C MET A 762 -19.14 -4.38 12.93
N MET A 763 -19.08 -5.63 12.47
CA MET A 763 -19.18 -5.98 11.06
C MET A 763 -20.55 -5.62 10.48
N ARG A 764 -21.64 -5.90 11.21
CA ARG A 764 -22.99 -5.51 10.84
C ARG A 764 -23.14 -3.99 10.68
N ASN A 765 -22.73 -3.22 11.69
CA ASN A 765 -22.80 -1.76 11.65
C ASN A 765 -21.95 -1.17 10.52
N GLY A 766 -20.73 -1.69 10.36
CA GLY A 766 -19.81 -1.28 9.32
C GLY A 766 -20.35 -1.53 7.92
N CYS A 767 -20.85 -2.73 7.64
CA CYS A 767 -21.46 -3.09 6.36
C CYS A 767 -22.70 -2.22 6.06
N LEU A 768 -23.59 -2.03 7.04
CA LEU A 768 -24.77 -1.16 6.89
C LEU A 768 -24.40 0.29 6.54
N ALA A 769 -23.37 0.83 7.20
CA ALA A 769 -22.87 2.17 6.92
C ALA A 769 -22.20 2.25 5.54
N LEU A 770 -21.41 1.24 5.15
CA LEU A 770 -20.74 1.19 3.85
C LEU A 770 -21.75 1.14 2.69
N CYS A 771 -22.86 0.42 2.83
CA CYS A 771 -23.93 0.36 1.82
C CYS A 771 -24.60 1.72 1.56
N GLN A 772 -24.42 2.72 2.42
CA GLN A 772 -24.92 4.07 2.17
C GLN A 772 -24.04 4.87 1.19
N PHE A 773 -22.83 4.42 0.88
CA PHE A 773 -21.89 5.08 -0.03
C PHE A 773 -21.93 4.48 -1.45
N ARG A 774 -21.31 5.17 -2.43
CA ARG A 774 -21.19 4.64 -3.80
C ARG A 774 -20.02 3.67 -3.86
N ILE A 775 -20.32 2.39 -3.84
CA ILE A 775 -19.34 1.31 -3.96
C ILE A 775 -19.25 0.92 -5.44
N PRO A 776 -18.04 0.84 -6.02
CA PRO A 776 -16.73 0.94 -5.39
C PRO A 776 -16.12 2.36 -5.40
N GLN A 777 -16.74 3.35 -6.05
CA GLN A 777 -16.12 4.65 -6.35
C GLN A 777 -15.58 5.39 -5.12
N ASP A 778 -16.35 5.43 -4.02
CA ASP A 778 -15.98 6.15 -2.79
C ASP A 778 -14.92 5.39 -1.94
N VAL A 779 -14.71 4.09 -2.22
CA VAL A 779 -13.84 3.18 -1.44
C VAL A 779 -12.55 2.76 -2.15
N MET A 780 -12.38 3.10 -3.44
CA MET A 780 -11.23 2.69 -4.26
C MET A 780 -9.85 3.01 -3.66
N TRP A 781 -9.74 4.08 -2.87
CA TRP A 781 -8.48 4.49 -2.25
C TRP A 781 -8.03 3.55 -1.12
N ASN A 782 -8.95 2.77 -0.54
CA ASN A 782 -8.70 1.77 0.50
C ASN A 782 -9.25 0.39 0.10
N TYR A 783 -9.18 0.07 -1.19
CA TYR A 783 -9.78 -1.10 -1.80
C TYR A 783 -9.31 -2.43 -1.18
N GLU A 784 -8.00 -2.57 -0.93
CA GLU A 784 -7.44 -3.81 -0.36
C GLU A 784 -7.98 -4.10 1.05
N THR A 785 -8.07 -3.09 1.91
CA THR A 785 -8.61 -3.24 3.28
C THR A 785 -10.08 -3.62 3.23
N LEU A 786 -10.87 -2.97 2.35
CA LEU A 786 -12.27 -3.34 2.14
C LEU A 786 -12.40 -4.81 1.73
N VAL A 787 -11.63 -5.26 0.74
CA VAL A 787 -11.70 -6.65 0.27
C VAL A 787 -11.33 -7.63 1.39
N LYS A 788 -10.29 -7.35 2.19
CA LYS A 788 -9.91 -8.20 3.33
C LYS A 788 -11.02 -8.30 4.38
N VAL A 789 -11.63 -7.17 4.73
CA VAL A 789 -12.75 -7.09 5.69
C VAL A 789 -13.96 -7.87 5.16
N LEU A 790 -14.34 -7.67 3.90
CA LEU A 790 -15.47 -8.37 3.29
C LEU A 790 -15.23 -9.88 3.22
N LEU A 791 -14.06 -10.32 2.76
CA LEU A 791 -13.71 -11.75 2.70
C LEU A 791 -13.75 -12.40 4.09
N HIS A 792 -13.25 -11.71 5.11
CA HIS A 792 -13.34 -12.19 6.48
C HIS A 792 -14.80 -12.33 6.93
N SER A 793 -15.65 -11.32 6.71
CA SER A 793 -17.08 -11.43 7.04
C SER A 793 -17.76 -12.57 6.30
N THR A 794 -17.43 -12.82 5.04
CA THR A 794 -18.08 -13.89 4.27
C THR A 794 -17.70 -15.29 4.77
N ARG A 795 -16.47 -15.47 5.28
CA ARG A 795 -15.96 -16.76 5.76
C ARG A 795 -16.40 -17.10 7.19
N HIS A 796 -16.48 -16.09 8.06
CA HIS A 796 -16.57 -16.31 9.51
C HIS A 796 -17.88 -15.83 10.14
N ALA A 797 -18.71 -15.06 9.43
CA ALA A 797 -20.04 -14.73 9.93
C ALA A 797 -20.92 -15.99 9.99
N GLU A 798 -21.97 -15.92 10.81
CA GLU A 798 -22.99 -16.97 10.89
C GLU A 798 -23.48 -17.35 9.49
N SER A 799 -23.49 -18.66 9.19
CA SER A 799 -24.02 -19.18 7.94
C SER A 799 -25.47 -18.72 7.77
N GLU A 800 -25.81 -18.23 6.57
CA GLU A 800 -27.14 -17.67 6.25
C GLU A 800 -27.45 -16.32 6.94
N GLY A 801 -26.54 -15.84 7.80
CA GLY A 801 -26.65 -14.57 8.51
C GLY A 801 -26.56 -13.34 7.59
N PHE A 802 -27.16 -12.25 8.05
CA PHE A 802 -27.23 -10.97 7.33
C PHE A 802 -25.86 -10.41 6.92
N VAL A 803 -24.85 -10.54 7.78
CA VAL A 803 -23.50 -10.02 7.54
C VAL A 803 -22.80 -10.78 6.40
N GLN A 804 -22.95 -12.11 6.34
CA GLN A 804 -22.42 -12.94 5.25
C GLN A 804 -23.05 -12.51 3.91
N ARG A 805 -24.38 -12.39 3.87
CA ARG A 805 -25.13 -11.97 2.67
C ARG A 805 -24.61 -10.65 2.12
N ILE A 806 -24.56 -9.59 2.93
CA ILE A 806 -24.03 -8.28 2.47
C ILE A 806 -22.58 -8.39 2.00
N GLY A 807 -21.73 -9.14 2.72
CA GLY A 807 -20.34 -9.33 2.34
C GLY A 807 -20.20 -9.87 0.91
N ILE A 808 -21.02 -10.86 0.55
CA ILE A 808 -21.01 -11.50 -0.77
C ILE A 808 -21.58 -10.56 -1.83
N TYR A 809 -22.70 -9.88 -1.56
CA TYR A 809 -23.27 -8.88 -2.48
C TYR A 809 -22.29 -7.74 -2.81
N LEU A 810 -21.57 -7.24 -1.79
CA LEU A 810 -20.55 -6.23 -1.98
C LEU A 810 -19.36 -6.79 -2.78
N LEU A 811 -18.89 -8.01 -2.50
CA LEU A 811 -17.82 -8.64 -3.28
C LEU A 811 -18.22 -8.85 -4.75
N ASN A 812 -19.45 -9.27 -5.03
CA ASN A 812 -19.96 -9.40 -6.40
C ASN A 812 -19.94 -8.04 -7.13
N SER A 813 -20.44 -7.00 -6.46
CA SER A 813 -20.44 -5.63 -6.99
C SER A 813 -19.02 -5.12 -7.25
N LEU A 814 -18.07 -5.42 -6.36
CA LEU A 814 -16.66 -5.09 -6.56
C LEU A 814 -16.07 -5.86 -7.75
N ALA A 815 -16.33 -7.16 -7.87
CA ALA A 815 -15.81 -8.01 -8.95
C ALA A 815 -16.31 -7.55 -10.34
N CYS A 816 -17.58 -7.13 -10.42
CA CYS A 816 -18.19 -6.62 -11.64
C CYS A 816 -17.59 -5.29 -12.11
N GLN A 817 -17.20 -4.40 -11.20
CA GLN A 817 -16.80 -3.03 -11.54
C GLN A 817 -15.28 -2.80 -11.63
N VAL A 818 -14.45 -3.83 -11.39
CA VAL A 818 -12.99 -3.71 -11.41
C VAL A 818 -12.35 -4.56 -12.48
N GLU A 819 -11.20 -4.10 -12.99
CA GLU A 819 -10.45 -4.76 -14.07
C GLU A 819 -8.97 -4.92 -13.70
N GLY A 820 -8.26 -5.74 -14.50
CA GLY A 820 -6.82 -5.92 -14.43
C GLY A 820 -6.31 -6.29 -13.03
N LYS A 821 -5.42 -5.46 -12.47
CA LYS A 821 -4.77 -5.73 -11.18
C LYS A 821 -5.73 -5.89 -10.01
N LYS A 822 -6.85 -5.16 -9.99
CA LYS A 822 -7.78 -5.20 -8.85
C LYS A 822 -8.56 -6.51 -8.83
N LYS A 823 -8.94 -7.02 -10.00
CA LYS A 823 -9.52 -8.35 -10.14
C LYS A 823 -8.52 -9.46 -9.80
N ARG A 824 -7.24 -9.30 -10.19
CA ARG A 824 -6.14 -10.16 -9.72
C ARG A 824 -5.94 -10.10 -8.20
N LEU A 825 -6.06 -8.92 -7.59
CA LEU A 825 -5.94 -8.74 -6.14
C LEU A 825 -7.05 -9.46 -5.37
N LEU A 826 -8.31 -9.35 -5.82
CA LEU A 826 -9.42 -10.12 -5.27
C LEU A 826 -9.11 -11.63 -5.27
N GLY A 827 -8.60 -12.15 -6.40
CA GLY A 827 -8.19 -13.55 -6.52
C GLY A 827 -7.03 -13.90 -5.58
N ASN A 828 -5.99 -13.06 -5.52
CA ASN A 828 -4.84 -13.28 -4.64
C ASN A 828 -5.18 -13.22 -3.14
N LEU A 829 -6.23 -12.50 -2.75
CA LEU A 829 -6.72 -12.46 -1.37
C LEU A 829 -7.62 -13.66 -1.01
N GLY A 830 -7.89 -14.56 -1.97
CA GLY A 830 -8.61 -15.80 -1.75
C GLY A 830 -10.11 -15.72 -2.06
N CYS A 831 -10.55 -14.80 -2.92
CA CYS A 831 -11.98 -14.62 -3.20
C CYS A 831 -12.60 -15.83 -3.91
N VAL A 832 -11.90 -16.48 -4.85
CA VAL A 832 -12.44 -17.64 -5.59
C VAL A 832 -12.61 -18.83 -4.66
N GLU A 833 -11.58 -19.09 -3.86
CA GLU A 833 -11.51 -20.11 -2.81
C GLU A 833 -12.69 -19.96 -1.84
N THR A 834 -12.95 -18.72 -1.37
CA THR A 834 -14.06 -18.41 -0.45
C THR A 834 -15.43 -18.71 -1.07
N MET A 835 -15.65 -18.32 -2.32
CA MET A 835 -16.93 -18.56 -2.98
C MET A 835 -17.17 -20.06 -3.21
N LEU A 836 -16.13 -20.82 -3.53
CA LEU A 836 -16.23 -22.28 -3.66
C LEU A 836 -16.51 -22.98 -2.32
N GLU A 837 -15.95 -22.50 -1.21
CA GLU A 837 -16.30 -22.98 0.14
C GLU A 837 -17.78 -22.74 0.46
N LEU A 838 -18.31 -21.55 0.13
CA LEU A 838 -19.72 -21.20 0.33
C LEU A 838 -20.66 -22.07 -0.53
N VAL A 839 -20.27 -22.32 -1.78
CA VAL A 839 -20.99 -23.23 -2.70
C VAL A 839 -20.97 -24.65 -2.14
N ARG A 840 -19.80 -25.14 -1.71
CA ARG A 840 -19.62 -26.49 -1.15
C ARG A 840 -20.55 -26.72 0.04
N TYR A 841 -20.54 -25.81 1.00
CA TYR A 841 -21.43 -25.87 2.18
C TYR A 841 -22.90 -25.99 1.77
N ARG A 842 -23.37 -25.11 0.87
CA ARG A 842 -24.76 -25.09 0.40
C ARG A 842 -25.17 -26.36 -0.33
N VAL A 843 -24.31 -26.88 -1.20
CA VAL A 843 -24.54 -28.13 -1.94
C VAL A 843 -24.57 -29.34 -0.99
N GLU A 844 -23.71 -29.38 0.02
CA GLU A 844 -23.64 -30.46 1.02
C GLU A 844 -24.82 -30.43 2.00
N CYS A 845 -25.26 -29.25 2.40
CA CYS A 845 -26.44 -29.04 3.26
C CYS A 845 -27.77 -29.00 2.50
N GLU A 846 -27.76 -29.13 1.17
CA GLU A 846 -28.95 -29.08 0.30
C GLU A 846 -29.70 -27.74 0.35
N LEU A 847 -28.97 -26.66 0.63
CA LEU A 847 -29.48 -25.29 0.71
C LEU A 847 -29.36 -24.59 -0.64
N HIS A 848 -30.48 -24.10 -1.16
CA HIS A 848 -30.52 -23.28 -2.37
C HIS A 848 -31.14 -21.92 -2.05
N ASP A 849 -30.27 -20.94 -1.87
CA ASP A 849 -30.58 -19.53 -1.63
C ASP A 849 -29.94 -18.64 -2.72
N ASP A 850 -30.34 -17.38 -2.76
CA ASP A 850 -29.72 -16.29 -3.55
C ASP A 850 -28.19 -16.26 -3.40
N VAL A 851 -27.66 -16.57 -2.21
CA VAL A 851 -26.21 -16.57 -1.98
C VAL A 851 -25.48 -17.61 -2.84
N LEU A 852 -26.08 -18.78 -3.07
CA LEU A 852 -25.51 -19.76 -3.99
C LEU A 852 -25.32 -19.17 -5.39
N GLU A 853 -26.34 -18.48 -5.89
CA GLU A 853 -26.35 -17.87 -7.22
C GLU A 853 -25.38 -16.70 -7.31
N VAL A 854 -25.36 -15.83 -6.29
CA VAL A 854 -24.45 -14.68 -6.21
C VAL A 854 -23.00 -15.13 -6.05
N ALA A 855 -22.71 -16.24 -5.37
CA ALA A 855 -21.36 -16.78 -5.28
C ALA A 855 -20.82 -17.21 -6.65
N TRP A 856 -21.64 -17.91 -7.45
CA TRP A 856 -21.29 -18.25 -8.83
C TRP A 856 -21.17 -17.01 -9.72
N SER A 857 -22.08 -16.04 -9.60
CA SER A 857 -22.01 -14.75 -10.30
C SER A 857 -20.71 -13.98 -9.96
N THR A 858 -20.31 -13.99 -8.69
CA THR A 858 -19.06 -13.37 -8.22
C THR A 858 -17.87 -14.03 -8.88
N MET A 859 -17.82 -15.37 -8.91
CA MET A 859 -16.73 -16.10 -9.57
C MET A 859 -16.72 -15.89 -11.10
N TRP A 860 -17.89 -15.79 -11.73
CA TRP A 860 -17.99 -15.46 -13.15
C TRP A 860 -17.37 -14.08 -13.44
N ASN A 861 -17.76 -13.06 -12.67
CA ASN A 861 -17.17 -11.72 -12.77
C ASN A 861 -15.65 -11.71 -12.51
N MET A 862 -15.18 -12.57 -11.62
CA MET A 862 -13.78 -12.71 -11.22
C MET A 862 -12.89 -13.41 -12.24
N THR A 863 -13.45 -14.32 -13.03
CA THR A 863 -12.73 -15.10 -14.06
C THR A 863 -12.62 -14.35 -15.38
N ASP A 864 -13.56 -13.43 -15.63
CA ASP A 864 -13.61 -12.61 -16.84
C ASP A 864 -12.30 -11.83 -17.09
N GLU A 865 -11.71 -12.06 -18.26
CA GLU A 865 -10.41 -11.55 -18.73
C GLU A 865 -9.23 -11.81 -17.76
N THR A 866 -9.33 -12.81 -16.87
CA THR A 866 -8.34 -13.06 -15.83
C THR A 866 -7.94 -14.54 -15.75
N PRO A 867 -7.01 -15.01 -16.62
CA PRO A 867 -6.63 -16.42 -16.72
C PRO A 867 -6.16 -17.06 -15.40
N ILE A 868 -5.48 -16.28 -14.55
CA ILE A 868 -5.03 -16.78 -13.23
C ILE A 868 -6.20 -17.10 -12.30
N ASN A 869 -7.31 -16.37 -12.37
CA ASN A 869 -8.50 -16.67 -11.56
C ASN A 869 -9.25 -17.87 -12.13
N CYS A 870 -9.23 -18.07 -13.46
CA CYS A 870 -9.73 -19.31 -14.10
C CYS A 870 -8.94 -20.53 -13.62
N GLN A 871 -7.61 -20.43 -13.53
CA GLN A 871 -6.76 -21.50 -12.98
C GLN A 871 -7.11 -21.79 -11.51
N ARG A 872 -7.26 -20.76 -10.67
CA ARG A 872 -7.66 -20.92 -9.25
C ARG A 872 -8.97 -21.70 -9.11
N PHE A 873 -9.96 -21.41 -9.94
CA PHE A 873 -11.23 -22.14 -9.94
C PHE A 873 -11.03 -23.65 -10.18
N LEU A 874 -10.15 -24.02 -11.12
CA LEU A 874 -9.84 -25.41 -11.42
C LEU A 874 -9.03 -26.07 -10.30
N ASP A 875 -8.01 -25.38 -9.77
CA ASP A 875 -7.15 -25.87 -8.69
C ASP A 875 -7.96 -26.22 -7.43
N GLU A 876 -9.00 -25.44 -7.14
CA GLU A 876 -9.90 -25.61 -5.99
C GLU A 876 -11.07 -26.59 -6.25
N GLN A 877 -10.94 -27.46 -7.25
CA GLN A 877 -11.94 -28.47 -7.63
C GLN A 877 -13.30 -27.87 -8.02
N GLY A 878 -13.33 -26.67 -8.60
CA GLY A 878 -14.57 -25.99 -9.00
C GLY A 878 -15.45 -26.81 -9.96
N MET A 879 -14.84 -27.57 -10.87
CA MET A 879 -15.57 -28.48 -11.78
C MET A 879 -16.33 -29.60 -11.07
N ARG A 880 -15.85 -30.05 -9.91
CA ARG A 880 -16.55 -31.06 -9.10
C ARG A 880 -17.82 -30.46 -8.49
N LEU A 881 -17.76 -29.22 -8.03
CA LEU A 881 -18.93 -28.51 -7.50
C LEU A 881 -19.94 -28.18 -8.60
N PHE A 882 -19.47 -27.79 -9.78
CA PHE A 882 -20.32 -27.61 -10.97
C PHE A 882 -21.18 -28.86 -11.25
N LEU A 883 -20.56 -30.05 -11.33
CA LEU A 883 -21.32 -31.30 -11.56
C LEU A 883 -22.38 -31.55 -10.49
N LYS A 884 -22.02 -31.40 -9.20
CA LYS A 884 -22.97 -31.56 -8.10
C LYS A 884 -24.13 -30.56 -8.19
N CYS A 885 -23.86 -29.32 -8.57
CA CYS A 885 -24.90 -28.30 -8.75
C CYS A 885 -25.85 -28.65 -9.91
N VAL A 886 -25.33 -29.08 -11.05
CA VAL A 886 -26.15 -29.50 -12.20
C VAL A 886 -27.02 -30.71 -11.87
N GLU A 887 -26.47 -31.68 -11.13
CA GLU A 887 -27.20 -32.88 -10.69
C GLU A 887 -28.32 -32.54 -9.70
N LYS A 888 -28.04 -31.71 -8.68
CA LYS A 888 -29.02 -31.36 -7.63
C LYS A 888 -30.03 -30.31 -8.06
N TYR A 889 -29.63 -29.36 -8.91
CA TYR A 889 -30.42 -28.17 -9.24
C TYR A 889 -30.63 -27.97 -10.76
N PRO A 890 -31.09 -28.99 -11.52
CA PRO A 890 -31.17 -28.93 -12.98
C PRO A 890 -32.23 -27.94 -13.52
N SER A 891 -33.20 -27.55 -12.68
CA SER A 891 -34.28 -26.61 -13.02
C SER A 891 -34.01 -25.17 -12.57
N LYS A 892 -32.80 -24.86 -12.08
CA LYS A 892 -32.41 -23.54 -11.59
C LYS A 892 -31.64 -22.78 -12.66
N GLU A 893 -32.39 -22.08 -13.50
CA GLU A 893 -31.90 -21.40 -14.70
C GLU A 893 -30.82 -20.35 -14.38
N GLU A 894 -31.04 -19.49 -13.39
CA GLU A 894 -30.08 -18.44 -13.01
C GLU A 894 -28.74 -18.99 -12.51
N LEU A 895 -28.81 -19.98 -11.63
CA LEU A 895 -27.64 -20.72 -11.16
C LEU A 895 -26.87 -21.34 -12.33
N LEU A 896 -27.59 -22.00 -13.25
CA LEU A 896 -27.00 -22.64 -14.41
C LEU A 896 -26.36 -21.61 -15.36
N ARG A 897 -27.02 -20.48 -15.64
CA ARG A 897 -26.44 -19.37 -16.42
C ARG A 897 -25.12 -18.90 -15.83
N ASN A 898 -25.09 -18.62 -14.53
CA ASN A 898 -23.89 -18.12 -13.85
C ASN A 898 -22.73 -19.12 -13.91
N MET A 899 -23.02 -20.41 -13.71
CA MET A 899 -22.03 -21.49 -13.87
C MET A 899 -21.50 -21.58 -15.29
N MET A 900 -22.38 -21.53 -16.29
CA MET A 900 -22.01 -21.65 -17.71
C MET A 900 -21.22 -20.43 -18.20
N GLY A 901 -21.55 -19.22 -17.74
CA GLY A 901 -20.79 -18.01 -18.03
C GLY A 901 -19.35 -18.08 -17.49
N LEU A 902 -19.17 -18.58 -16.26
CA LEU A 902 -17.84 -18.81 -15.69
C LEU A 902 -17.04 -19.80 -16.53
N LEU A 903 -17.64 -20.93 -16.89
CA LEU A 903 -16.96 -21.97 -17.69
C LEU A 903 -16.63 -21.51 -19.10
N GLY A 904 -17.43 -20.60 -19.68
CA GLY A 904 -17.08 -19.88 -20.90
C GLY A 904 -15.73 -19.17 -20.77
N ASN A 905 -15.55 -18.37 -19.71
CA ASN A 905 -14.29 -17.67 -19.44
C ASN A 905 -13.10 -18.63 -19.23
N VAL A 906 -13.33 -19.80 -18.62
CA VAL A 906 -12.28 -20.83 -18.45
C VAL A 906 -11.91 -21.43 -19.81
N ALA A 907 -12.89 -21.73 -20.65
CA ALA A 907 -12.68 -22.31 -21.98
C ALA A 907 -11.95 -21.35 -22.94
N GLU A 908 -12.06 -20.04 -22.74
CA GLU A 908 -11.30 -19.06 -23.53
C GLU A 908 -9.77 -19.17 -23.34
N VAL A 909 -9.32 -19.73 -22.22
CA VAL A 909 -7.89 -19.88 -21.87
C VAL A 909 -7.33 -21.19 -22.42
N ASP A 910 -6.46 -21.10 -23.43
CA ASP A 910 -5.89 -22.23 -24.17
C ASP A 910 -5.29 -23.33 -23.29
N TYR A 911 -4.40 -22.99 -22.35
CA TYR A 911 -3.70 -23.97 -21.51
C TYR A 911 -4.59 -24.60 -20.43
N LEU A 912 -5.82 -24.10 -20.23
CA LEU A 912 -6.79 -24.65 -19.26
C LEU A 912 -7.74 -25.67 -19.88
N ARG A 913 -8.02 -25.57 -21.19
CA ARG A 913 -8.96 -26.45 -21.92
C ARG A 913 -8.76 -27.96 -21.69
N PRO A 914 -7.52 -28.49 -21.56
CA PRO A 914 -7.33 -29.91 -21.27
C PRO A 914 -8.01 -30.37 -19.97
N HIS A 915 -8.20 -29.49 -18.98
CA HIS A 915 -8.89 -29.82 -17.73
C HIS A 915 -10.41 -29.97 -17.93
N LEU A 916 -10.98 -29.30 -18.94
CA LEU A 916 -12.39 -29.41 -19.33
C LEU A 916 -12.65 -30.64 -20.22
N MET A 917 -11.62 -31.16 -20.90
CA MET A 917 -11.70 -32.32 -21.79
C MET A 917 -11.80 -33.64 -21.02
N GLN A 918 -12.87 -33.78 -20.22
CA GLN A 918 -13.24 -35.00 -19.52
C GLN A 918 -14.66 -35.40 -19.93
N GLN A 919 -14.87 -36.70 -20.13
CA GLN A 919 -16.14 -37.26 -20.62
C GLN A 919 -17.35 -36.74 -19.83
N GLN A 920 -17.30 -36.79 -18.49
CA GLN A 920 -18.38 -36.32 -17.62
C GLN A 920 -18.75 -34.84 -17.82
N TYR A 921 -17.79 -33.97 -18.16
CA TYR A 921 -18.04 -32.54 -18.37
C TYR A 921 -18.57 -32.28 -19.78
N VAL A 922 -17.93 -32.88 -20.79
CA VAL A 922 -18.33 -32.70 -22.19
C VAL A 922 -19.72 -33.29 -22.45
N SER A 923 -20.08 -34.40 -21.82
CA SER A 923 -21.46 -34.93 -21.86
C SER A 923 -22.48 -33.91 -21.34
N VAL A 924 -22.19 -33.21 -20.24
CA VAL A 924 -23.07 -32.16 -19.71
C VAL A 924 -23.17 -31.00 -20.69
N PHE A 925 -22.05 -30.46 -21.18
CA PHE A 925 -22.07 -29.35 -22.14
C PHE A 925 -22.83 -29.71 -23.42
N SER A 926 -22.63 -30.93 -23.93
CA SER A 926 -23.32 -31.40 -25.13
C SER A 926 -24.83 -31.55 -24.90
N ASN A 927 -25.26 -32.00 -23.73
CA ASN A 927 -26.70 -32.08 -23.40
C ASN A 927 -27.35 -30.71 -23.24
N LEU A 928 -26.60 -29.72 -22.77
CA LEU A 928 -27.09 -28.34 -22.62
C LEU A 928 -27.26 -27.60 -23.96
N LEU A 929 -26.79 -28.15 -25.08
CA LEU A 929 -27.03 -27.57 -26.42
C LEU A 929 -28.52 -27.54 -26.79
N GLU A 930 -29.32 -28.44 -26.24
CA GLU A 930 -30.77 -28.54 -26.44
C GLU A 930 -31.58 -27.84 -25.35
N TYR A 931 -30.92 -27.12 -24.44
CA TYR A 931 -31.59 -26.39 -23.38
C TYR A 931 -32.24 -25.10 -23.90
N ASP A 932 -33.57 -25.02 -23.80
CA ASP A 932 -34.41 -23.93 -24.32
C ASP A 932 -35.33 -23.27 -23.28
N ARG A 933 -35.29 -23.72 -22.02
CA ARG A 933 -36.19 -23.23 -20.95
C ARG A 933 -35.94 -21.78 -20.55
N ASP A 934 -34.70 -21.31 -20.71
CA ASP A 934 -34.23 -19.98 -20.34
C ASP A 934 -33.81 -19.15 -21.57
N GLY A 935 -34.66 -19.20 -22.59
CA GLY A 935 -34.30 -18.68 -23.91
C GLY A 935 -33.06 -19.39 -24.47
N ILE A 936 -32.10 -18.62 -24.97
CA ILE A 936 -30.90 -19.17 -25.64
C ILE A 936 -29.64 -19.12 -24.78
N GLU A 937 -29.67 -18.58 -23.56
CA GLU A 937 -28.43 -18.21 -22.85
C GLU A 937 -27.58 -19.41 -22.43
N VAL A 938 -28.22 -20.45 -21.86
CA VAL A 938 -27.53 -21.67 -21.43
C VAL A 938 -26.95 -22.43 -22.64
N SER A 939 -27.77 -22.66 -23.67
CA SER A 939 -27.33 -23.35 -24.90
C SER A 939 -26.28 -22.54 -25.67
N TYR A 940 -26.38 -21.21 -25.67
CA TYR A 940 -25.37 -20.32 -26.23
C TYR A 940 -24.01 -20.45 -25.54
N ASN A 941 -23.99 -20.41 -24.21
CA ASN A 941 -22.74 -20.56 -23.44
C ASN A 941 -22.16 -21.97 -23.59
N ALA A 942 -23.00 -23.01 -23.58
CA ALA A 942 -22.57 -24.39 -23.84
C ALA A 942 -21.89 -24.51 -25.22
N THR A 943 -22.49 -23.91 -26.25
CA THR A 943 -21.91 -23.88 -27.60
C THR A 943 -20.59 -23.13 -27.63
N GLY A 944 -20.45 -22.02 -26.88
CA GLY A 944 -19.20 -21.27 -26.77
C GLY A 944 -18.06 -22.05 -26.12
N ILE A 945 -18.35 -22.74 -25.02
CA ILE A 945 -17.38 -23.63 -24.35
C ILE A 945 -16.89 -24.70 -25.33
N LEU A 946 -17.83 -25.38 -26.00
CA LEU A 946 -17.52 -26.43 -26.96
C LEU A 946 -16.78 -25.90 -28.20
N ALA A 947 -17.12 -24.70 -28.68
CA ALA A 947 -16.42 -24.05 -29.78
C ALA A 947 -14.96 -23.74 -29.43
N HIS A 948 -14.70 -23.23 -28.22
CA HIS A 948 -13.33 -23.00 -27.75
C HIS A 948 -12.55 -24.30 -27.58
N MET A 949 -13.15 -25.34 -27.02
CA MET A 949 -12.50 -26.65 -26.89
C MET A 949 -12.23 -27.30 -28.25
N ALA A 950 -13.19 -27.28 -29.17
CA ALA A 950 -13.04 -27.86 -30.50
C ALA A 950 -12.05 -27.09 -31.39
N SER A 951 -11.76 -25.83 -31.05
CA SER A 951 -10.80 -24.99 -31.77
C SER A 951 -9.35 -25.45 -31.64
N ASP A 952 -9.02 -26.29 -30.65
CA ASP A 952 -7.68 -26.87 -30.49
C ASP A 952 -7.37 -27.97 -31.52
N GLY A 953 -8.37 -28.38 -32.30
CA GLY A 953 -8.24 -29.39 -33.34
C GLY A 953 -8.67 -30.79 -32.90
N VAL A 954 -8.51 -31.76 -33.79
CA VAL A 954 -8.98 -33.14 -33.56
C VAL A 954 -8.15 -33.87 -32.50
N GLU A 955 -6.84 -33.63 -32.47
CA GLU A 955 -5.92 -34.31 -31.54
C GLU A 955 -6.16 -33.93 -30.07
N ALA A 956 -6.72 -32.74 -29.83
CA ALA A 956 -7.08 -32.27 -28.49
C ALA A 956 -8.38 -32.90 -27.96
N TRP A 957 -9.17 -33.56 -28.81
CA TRP A 957 -10.41 -34.24 -28.40
C TRP A 957 -10.09 -35.66 -27.90
N THR A 958 -9.67 -35.77 -26.64
CA THR A 958 -9.09 -37.00 -26.07
C THR A 958 -10.09 -37.98 -25.47
N ILE A 959 -11.40 -37.71 -25.57
CA ILE A 959 -12.46 -38.55 -24.99
C ILE A 959 -13.18 -39.36 -26.07
N ASP A 960 -13.68 -40.54 -25.69
CA ASP A 960 -14.38 -41.45 -26.62
C ASP A 960 -15.84 -41.04 -26.85
N GLN A 961 -16.51 -40.53 -25.81
CA GLN A 961 -17.93 -40.19 -25.82
C GLN A 961 -18.20 -38.90 -25.02
N PRO A 962 -19.02 -37.96 -25.52
CA PRO A 962 -19.55 -37.91 -26.88
C PRO A 962 -18.42 -37.71 -27.90
N THR A 963 -18.60 -38.22 -29.12
CA THR A 963 -17.59 -38.06 -30.17
C THR A 963 -17.53 -36.61 -30.63
N ARG A 964 -16.36 -36.19 -31.13
CA ARG A 964 -16.16 -34.83 -31.66
C ARG A 964 -17.19 -34.47 -32.73
N ASN A 965 -17.48 -35.37 -33.66
CA ASN A 965 -18.39 -35.10 -34.78
C ASN A 965 -19.84 -34.95 -34.30
N GLU A 966 -20.31 -35.82 -33.40
CA GLU A 966 -21.65 -35.70 -32.80
C GLU A 966 -21.82 -34.34 -32.11
N VAL A 967 -20.82 -33.90 -31.36
CA VAL A 967 -20.88 -32.59 -30.69
C VAL A 967 -20.92 -31.44 -31.70
N LEU A 968 -20.07 -31.48 -32.74
CA LEU A 968 -20.05 -30.45 -33.77
C LEU A 968 -21.36 -30.36 -34.56
N GLU A 969 -22.01 -31.50 -34.85
CA GLU A 969 -23.32 -31.53 -35.48
C GLU A 969 -24.39 -30.91 -34.58
N ARG A 970 -24.46 -31.33 -33.30
CA ARG A 970 -25.37 -30.76 -32.31
C ARG A 970 -25.16 -29.26 -32.09
N MET A 971 -23.91 -28.78 -32.18
CA MET A 971 -23.62 -27.34 -32.10
C MET A 971 -24.26 -26.58 -33.27
N VAL A 972 -24.17 -27.10 -34.50
CA VAL A 972 -24.77 -26.46 -35.67
C VAL A 972 -26.29 -26.44 -35.55
N GLU A 973 -26.89 -27.56 -35.12
CA GLU A 973 -28.33 -27.63 -34.84
C GLU A 973 -28.76 -26.60 -33.80
N ALA A 974 -27.99 -26.44 -32.72
CA ALA A 974 -28.27 -25.43 -31.70
C ALA A 974 -28.22 -24.00 -32.27
N ILE A 975 -27.16 -23.66 -33.02
CA ILE A 975 -26.95 -22.33 -33.60
C ILE A 975 -28.09 -21.96 -34.57
N GLU A 976 -28.52 -22.88 -35.42
CA GLU A 976 -29.59 -22.62 -36.39
C GLU A 976 -30.99 -22.53 -35.77
N ARG A 977 -31.20 -23.07 -34.57
CA ARG A 977 -32.47 -22.92 -33.84
C ARG A 977 -32.65 -21.53 -33.23
N TRP A 978 -31.58 -20.79 -32.98
CA TRP A 978 -31.67 -19.51 -32.30
C TRP A 978 -32.16 -18.38 -33.21
N ASN A 979 -33.04 -17.54 -32.67
CA ASN A 979 -33.43 -16.30 -33.34
C ASN A 979 -32.30 -15.26 -33.23
N LEU A 980 -31.88 -14.69 -34.36
CA LEU A 980 -30.87 -13.63 -34.43
C LEU A 980 -31.26 -12.34 -33.70
N SER A 981 -32.55 -12.12 -33.44
CA SER A 981 -33.05 -10.98 -32.66
C SER A 981 -33.15 -11.25 -31.16
N SER A 982 -32.78 -12.45 -30.69
CA SER A 982 -32.85 -12.78 -29.26
C SER A 982 -31.95 -11.88 -28.42
N GLN A 983 -32.52 -11.26 -27.39
CA GLN A 983 -31.78 -10.53 -26.36
C GLN A 983 -31.13 -11.51 -25.39
N ARG A 984 -29.98 -11.12 -24.83
CA ARG A 984 -29.20 -11.94 -23.89
C ARG A 984 -28.58 -11.04 -22.83
N ASN A 985 -28.55 -11.49 -21.59
CA ASN A 985 -27.91 -10.80 -20.48
C ASN A 985 -26.40 -11.10 -20.43
N ILE A 986 -25.70 -10.87 -21.56
CA ILE A 986 -24.27 -11.07 -21.69
C ILE A 986 -23.61 -9.76 -22.12
N ASN A 987 -22.63 -9.32 -21.32
CA ASN A 987 -21.93 -8.06 -21.51
C ASN A 987 -20.47 -8.31 -21.95
N TYR A 988 -20.23 -8.34 -23.26
CA TYR A 988 -18.87 -8.45 -23.79
C TYR A 988 -18.09 -7.14 -23.57
N ARG A 989 -16.93 -7.23 -22.91
CA ARG A 989 -15.94 -6.16 -22.81
C ARG A 989 -14.93 -6.17 -23.95
N SER A 990 -14.63 -7.37 -24.46
CA SER A 990 -13.79 -7.60 -25.63
C SER A 990 -14.39 -8.69 -26.51
N PHE A 991 -14.15 -8.59 -27.82
CA PHE A 991 -14.45 -9.63 -28.80
C PHE A 991 -13.23 -10.44 -29.22
N LEU A 992 -12.03 -10.16 -28.71
CA LEU A 992 -10.82 -10.91 -29.04
C LEU A 992 -10.98 -12.44 -28.93
N PRO A 993 -11.67 -13.01 -27.91
CA PRO A 993 -11.93 -14.45 -27.87
C PRO A 993 -12.76 -14.97 -29.05
N LEU A 994 -13.83 -14.27 -29.43
CA LEU A 994 -14.65 -14.59 -30.59
C LEU A 994 -13.87 -14.41 -31.91
N LEU A 995 -13.12 -13.32 -32.03
CA LEU A 995 -12.33 -12.99 -33.23
C LEU A 995 -11.18 -13.98 -33.48
N ARG A 996 -10.68 -14.67 -32.45
CA ARG A 996 -9.73 -15.78 -32.61
C ARG A 996 -10.37 -17.00 -33.26
N LEU A 997 -11.64 -17.29 -32.95
CA LEU A 997 -12.36 -18.42 -33.54
C LEU A 997 -12.62 -18.24 -35.04
N LEU A 998 -12.65 -17.00 -35.54
CA LEU A 998 -12.77 -16.72 -36.98
C LEU A 998 -11.58 -17.27 -37.78
N ASP A 999 -10.41 -17.44 -37.17
CA ASP A 999 -9.22 -17.98 -37.85
C ASP A 999 -9.17 -19.53 -37.85
N VAL A 1000 -10.17 -20.20 -37.26
CA VAL A 1000 -10.20 -21.66 -37.05
C VAL A 1000 -10.80 -22.38 -38.26
N TYR A 1001 -10.08 -22.38 -39.37
CA TYR A 1001 -10.58 -22.95 -40.63
C TYR A 1001 -10.64 -24.48 -40.69
N HIS A 1002 -9.95 -25.18 -39.80
CA HIS A 1002 -10.05 -26.65 -39.72
C HIS A 1002 -11.35 -27.10 -39.02
N THR A 1003 -12.12 -26.19 -38.42
CA THR A 1003 -13.38 -26.52 -37.74
C THR A 1003 -14.39 -25.39 -37.93
N PRO A 1004 -15.06 -25.36 -39.11
CA PRO A 1004 -15.97 -24.28 -39.48
C PRO A 1004 -17.13 -24.04 -38.49
N GLN A 1005 -17.54 -25.04 -37.72
CA GLN A 1005 -18.57 -24.90 -36.69
C GLN A 1005 -18.16 -23.92 -35.57
N CYS A 1006 -16.86 -23.83 -35.25
CA CYS A 1006 -16.33 -22.82 -34.33
C CYS A 1006 -16.51 -21.41 -34.91
N GLN A 1007 -16.23 -21.25 -36.20
CA GLN A 1007 -16.46 -19.99 -36.93
C GLN A 1007 -17.96 -19.67 -36.97
N HIS A 1008 -18.82 -20.67 -37.16
CA HIS A 1008 -20.26 -20.49 -37.20
C HIS A 1008 -20.80 -19.86 -35.92
N TRP A 1009 -20.43 -20.40 -34.75
CA TRP A 1009 -20.83 -19.82 -33.47
C TRP A 1009 -20.31 -18.39 -33.29
N ALA A 1010 -19.03 -18.16 -33.60
CA ALA A 1010 -18.41 -16.85 -33.45
C ALA A 1010 -19.06 -15.78 -34.35
N VAL A 1011 -19.30 -16.11 -35.62
CA VAL A 1011 -19.97 -15.18 -36.54
C VAL A 1011 -21.43 -14.98 -36.17
N TRP A 1012 -22.15 -16.02 -35.74
CA TRP A 1012 -23.52 -15.88 -35.25
C TRP A 1012 -23.59 -14.94 -34.03
N ALA A 1013 -22.66 -15.09 -33.08
CA ALA A 1013 -22.58 -14.22 -31.90
C ALA A 1013 -22.39 -12.75 -32.29
N LEU A 1014 -21.48 -12.47 -33.23
CA LEU A 1014 -21.25 -11.14 -33.76
C LEU A 1014 -22.48 -10.60 -34.50
N ALA A 1015 -23.15 -11.43 -35.31
CA ALA A 1015 -24.36 -11.05 -36.05
C ALA A 1015 -25.51 -10.68 -35.10
N ASN A 1016 -25.76 -11.49 -34.07
CA ASN A 1016 -26.77 -11.19 -33.05
C ASN A 1016 -26.43 -9.89 -32.29
N LEU A 1017 -25.20 -9.73 -31.80
CA LEU A 1017 -24.83 -8.56 -30.98
C LEU A 1017 -24.85 -7.25 -31.77
N THR A 1018 -24.40 -7.26 -33.02
CA THR A 1018 -24.44 -6.09 -33.90
C THR A 1018 -25.85 -5.78 -34.42
N GLN A 1019 -26.78 -6.74 -34.36
CA GLN A 1019 -28.19 -6.52 -34.68
C GLN A 1019 -28.98 -5.99 -33.49
N VAL A 1020 -28.81 -6.58 -32.30
CA VAL A 1020 -29.60 -6.27 -31.10
C VAL A 1020 -29.07 -5.04 -30.35
N TYR A 1021 -27.75 -4.85 -30.30
CA TYR A 1021 -27.12 -3.69 -29.64
C TYR A 1021 -26.06 -3.02 -30.54
N PRO A 1022 -26.45 -2.49 -31.71
CA PRO A 1022 -25.54 -1.98 -32.73
C PRO A 1022 -24.62 -0.88 -32.21
N THR A 1023 -25.16 0.07 -31.44
CA THR A 1023 -24.42 1.24 -30.93
C THR A 1023 -23.17 0.85 -30.15
N LYS A 1024 -23.28 -0.18 -29.30
CA LYS A 1024 -22.17 -0.66 -28.50
C LYS A 1024 -21.26 -1.59 -29.31
N TYR A 1025 -21.84 -2.64 -29.89
CA TYR A 1025 -21.02 -3.76 -30.37
C TYR A 1025 -20.48 -3.58 -31.79
N CYS A 1026 -21.10 -2.77 -32.66
CA CYS A 1026 -20.48 -2.45 -33.95
C CYS A 1026 -19.15 -1.71 -33.76
N SER A 1027 -19.10 -0.74 -32.85
CA SER A 1027 -17.86 -0.02 -32.53
C SER A 1027 -16.77 -0.94 -31.96
N LEU A 1028 -17.16 -1.93 -31.15
CA LEU A 1028 -16.22 -2.91 -30.59
C LEU A 1028 -15.64 -3.82 -31.69
N VAL A 1029 -16.48 -4.34 -32.60
CA VAL A 1029 -16.05 -5.14 -33.77
C VAL A 1029 -15.05 -4.38 -34.63
N GLU A 1030 -15.31 -3.11 -34.90
CA GLU A 1030 -14.41 -2.26 -35.70
C GLU A 1030 -13.08 -2.02 -34.97
N SER A 1031 -13.15 -1.61 -33.70
CA SER A 1031 -11.96 -1.24 -32.91
C SER A 1031 -10.99 -2.41 -32.70
N GLU A 1032 -11.49 -3.65 -32.63
CA GLU A 1032 -10.68 -4.84 -32.45
C GLU A 1032 -10.32 -5.55 -33.77
N GLY A 1033 -10.55 -4.90 -34.92
CA GLY A 1033 -10.16 -5.41 -36.25
C GLY A 1033 -11.01 -6.57 -36.76
N GLY A 1034 -12.23 -6.72 -36.25
CA GLY A 1034 -13.15 -7.79 -36.64
C GLY A 1034 -13.62 -7.69 -38.09
N ILE A 1035 -13.78 -6.48 -38.65
CA ILE A 1035 -14.20 -6.28 -40.05
C ILE A 1035 -13.21 -6.90 -41.03
N ASP A 1036 -11.91 -6.73 -40.81
CA ASP A 1036 -10.88 -7.30 -41.70
C ASP A 1036 -10.84 -8.83 -41.63
N LYS A 1037 -11.12 -9.40 -40.45
CA LYS A 1037 -11.25 -10.86 -40.28
C LYS A 1037 -12.49 -11.40 -41.00
N LEU A 1038 -13.62 -10.71 -40.90
CA LEU A 1038 -14.85 -11.10 -41.58
C LEU A 1038 -14.71 -11.03 -43.11
N LYS A 1039 -14.03 -10.00 -43.65
CA LYS A 1039 -13.71 -9.92 -45.08
C LYS A 1039 -12.86 -11.10 -45.55
N LYS A 1040 -11.78 -11.43 -44.82
CA LYS A 1040 -10.95 -12.61 -45.10
C LYS A 1040 -11.74 -13.92 -45.01
N LEU A 1041 -12.73 -14.00 -44.12
CA LEU A 1041 -13.60 -15.16 -44.00
C LEU A 1041 -14.51 -15.33 -45.23
N LEU A 1042 -14.99 -14.23 -45.82
CA LEU A 1042 -15.81 -14.27 -47.05
C LEU A 1042 -15.02 -14.77 -48.26
N ASP A 1043 -13.75 -14.39 -48.37
CA ASP A 1043 -12.85 -14.72 -49.48
C ASP A 1043 -12.32 -16.17 -49.44
N ASP A 1044 -12.47 -16.89 -48.33
CA ASP A 1044 -11.98 -18.27 -48.15
C ASP A 1044 -13.04 -19.31 -48.56
N ASP A 1045 -12.64 -20.40 -49.21
CA ASP A 1045 -13.56 -21.44 -49.71
C ASP A 1045 -14.00 -22.44 -48.64
N ARG A 1046 -13.31 -22.53 -47.49
CA ARG A 1046 -13.57 -23.56 -46.46
C ARG A 1046 -14.84 -23.31 -45.62
N PRO A 1047 -15.17 -22.07 -45.19
CA PRO A 1047 -16.42 -21.81 -44.48
C PRO A 1047 -17.64 -22.03 -45.38
N TYR A 1048 -18.66 -22.75 -44.88
CA TYR A 1048 -19.90 -22.97 -45.64
C TYR A 1048 -20.76 -21.70 -45.72
N ASN A 1049 -21.64 -21.64 -46.74
CA ASN A 1049 -22.38 -20.44 -47.15
C ASN A 1049 -23.07 -19.69 -46.01
N ARG A 1050 -23.70 -20.42 -45.08
CA ARG A 1050 -24.40 -19.82 -43.94
C ARG A 1050 -23.49 -18.96 -43.05
N ILE A 1051 -22.23 -19.35 -42.85
CA ILE A 1051 -21.25 -18.54 -42.12
C ILE A 1051 -20.97 -17.25 -42.89
N LYS A 1052 -20.84 -17.34 -44.23
CA LYS A 1052 -20.62 -16.17 -45.09
C LYS A 1052 -21.82 -15.21 -45.06
N ASP A 1053 -23.04 -15.73 -45.07
CA ASP A 1053 -24.26 -14.92 -44.97
C ASP A 1053 -24.31 -14.13 -43.65
N LEU A 1054 -24.01 -14.79 -42.53
CA LEU A 1054 -23.95 -14.14 -41.22
C LEU A 1054 -22.81 -13.11 -41.15
N ALA A 1055 -21.63 -13.42 -41.73
CA ALA A 1055 -20.49 -12.51 -41.76
C ALA A 1055 -20.80 -11.24 -42.57
N LEU A 1056 -21.49 -11.39 -43.70
CA LEU A 1056 -21.97 -10.28 -44.50
C LEU A 1056 -22.98 -9.41 -43.72
N SER A 1057 -23.89 -10.04 -42.96
CA SER A 1057 -24.83 -9.33 -42.09
C SER A 1057 -24.11 -8.46 -41.04
N VAL A 1058 -23.05 -8.98 -40.40
CA VAL A 1058 -22.24 -8.19 -39.44
C VAL A 1058 -21.61 -6.97 -40.11
N ILE A 1059 -20.99 -7.16 -41.29
CA ILE A 1059 -20.35 -6.08 -42.05
C ILE A 1059 -21.39 -5.01 -42.43
N ILE A 1060 -22.58 -5.42 -42.85
CA ILE A 1060 -23.69 -4.50 -43.17
C ILE A 1060 -24.14 -3.73 -41.93
N ASN A 1061 -24.30 -4.41 -40.78
CA ASN A 1061 -24.72 -3.78 -39.53
C ASN A 1061 -23.71 -2.77 -39.00
N CYS A 1062 -22.41 -2.97 -39.25
CA CYS A 1062 -21.37 -2.01 -38.92
C CYS A 1062 -21.22 -0.86 -39.94
N GLY A 1063 -21.93 -0.92 -41.08
CA GLY A 1063 -21.82 0.08 -42.15
C GLY A 1063 -22.37 1.47 -41.75
N PRO A 1064 -21.90 2.55 -42.43
CA PRO A 1064 -22.17 3.95 -42.04
C PRO A 1064 -23.64 4.39 -42.06
N ASN A 1065 -24.55 3.63 -42.68
CA ASN A 1065 -25.95 4.05 -42.89
C ASN A 1065 -26.91 3.78 -41.72
N LYS A 1066 -26.49 3.11 -40.63
CA LYS A 1066 -27.36 2.82 -39.47
C LYS A 1066 -27.04 3.60 -38.17
N ILE A 1067 -25.89 4.28 -38.10
CA ILE A 1067 -25.40 4.88 -36.84
C ILE A 1067 -26.17 6.18 -36.46
N HIS A 1068 -27.05 6.69 -37.32
CA HIS A 1068 -27.77 7.96 -37.11
C HIS A 1068 -29.23 7.86 -36.64
N GLY A 1069 -29.77 6.66 -36.38
CA GLY A 1069 -31.18 6.46 -36.04
C GLY A 1069 -31.58 6.66 -34.56
N ASP A 1070 -30.75 6.24 -33.60
CA ASP A 1070 -31.21 6.00 -32.22
C ASP A 1070 -30.60 6.91 -31.14
N GLN A 1071 -30.06 8.08 -31.51
CA GLN A 1071 -29.45 9.01 -30.54
C GLN A 1071 -30.44 9.71 -29.58
N GLN A 1072 -31.73 9.32 -29.51
CA GLN A 1072 -32.72 10.02 -28.70
C GLN A 1072 -33.38 9.25 -27.53
N GLU A 1073 -33.16 7.96 -27.30
CA GLU A 1073 -33.97 7.24 -26.26
C GLU A 1073 -33.26 6.35 -25.22
N THR A 1074 -31.93 6.28 -25.11
CA THR A 1074 -31.29 5.42 -24.08
C THR A 1074 -30.29 6.17 -23.21
N LEU A 1075 -30.82 7.01 -22.31
CA LEU A 1075 -30.11 7.53 -21.12
C LEU A 1075 -30.80 7.13 -19.79
N GLN A 1076 -31.73 6.17 -19.82
CA GLN A 1076 -32.41 5.65 -18.62
C GLN A 1076 -32.54 4.12 -18.67
N SER A 1077 -31.44 3.39 -18.41
CA SER A 1077 -31.51 1.98 -17.96
C SER A 1077 -30.14 1.49 -17.47
N SER A 1078 -29.65 2.08 -16.37
CA SER A 1078 -28.53 1.50 -15.61
C SER A 1078 -28.60 1.88 -14.14
N SER A 1079 -29.74 1.58 -13.52
CA SER A 1079 -29.89 1.63 -12.07
C SER A 1079 -31.17 0.92 -11.63
N GLU A 1080 -31.14 -0.40 -11.49
CA GLU A 1080 -32.17 -1.13 -10.73
C GLU A 1080 -31.59 -2.46 -10.23
N TYR A 1081 -30.89 -2.37 -9.10
CA TYR A 1081 -30.90 -3.41 -8.07
C TYR A 1081 -31.23 -2.67 -6.78
N SER A 1082 -32.52 -2.41 -6.57
CA SER A 1082 -33.05 -2.02 -5.27
C SER A 1082 -33.16 -3.31 -4.44
N LEU A 1083 -32.45 -3.35 -3.31
CA LEU A 1083 -32.75 -4.29 -2.24
C LEU A 1083 -33.96 -3.73 -1.49
N ASP A 1084 -35.15 -4.07 -1.98
CA ASP A 1084 -36.40 -4.01 -1.21
C ASP A 1084 -37.08 -5.39 -1.37
N ASP A 1085 -36.65 -6.31 -0.50
CA ASP A 1085 -37.51 -7.04 0.44
C ASP A 1085 -36.64 -7.65 1.57
#